data_AF-A0A0J6FW85-F1
#
_entry.id   AF-A0A0J6FW85-F1
#
_cell.length_a   1.000
_cell.length_b   1.000
_cell.length_c   1.000
_cell.angle_alpha   90.00
_cell.angle_beta   90.00
_cell.angle_gamma   90.00
#
_symmetry.space_group_name_H-M   'P 1'
#
loop_
_entity.id
_entity.type
_entity.pdbx_description
1 polymer ?
#
loop_
_entity_poly.entity_id
_entity_poly.type
_entity_poly.pdbx_seq_one_letter_code
_entity_poly.pdbx_strand_id
1 'polypeptide(L)'
;MQKREKWEDYVAHLGTLYTREAILRDYGVITPYPMSMQDSDREVFGRDLPTKTVVLSFDDGPHREYTDEIVAILKRYDVPATFFEVGRNLGKLEPDGKVELSPLASVSRSLMEQGYTVGNHSLTHAQLSKETGAALRSQILDTDRMLRAVDAKRAPLFRFPYGARNAEGMQILGEAGLKSVMWNVDSLDWADPVPESIVQRVLEQVGREQRGILLFHDIHERTVKALPQILDRLSADGYQFAAWNGRDFSVARAASNAAAPAVTSGYDKSWAIVIGIDDYAHWPKLQYAANDAQAIAQTLTGSFGFPSSQVIVLKNQEATRNNILAAFHDRLAHGGVGKNDRVFVFFAGHGATRKLASGRDLGYIIPADSDPAQFATDAIPMTEIQDIAESLEAKHVLFVMDACYSGLGLTRGGGTSAYLRENARRIARQMLTAGGADQQVADSGPNGHSVFTWVLLQALSGKADLNGDGLITGTELAAYVAPAVSSISQQTPAFGSLPGSQGGEFVLQVPEGEEFLTASTQQLSSAAIAMNDRVDAAAPASTATPTAGASSAAAPAAASKPAVVVKDLQGGERPLAVPAAAGPVSDRQRAQRANDRGLQLYKEKRYDEAEAQFTEALKLRPDFALAANNLGFIYYRQGKFAQAVRWLENTLKIDPSRAVAYVNLGDAYRQLGDAAKAKRAFQTYLELQPNGASAAYVRGQLQTL
;
A
#
# COMPACT_ATOMS: atom_id res chain seq x y z
N MET A 1 19.89 17.01 50.85
CA MET A 1 19.77 16.01 49.76
C MET A 1 19.10 14.76 50.35
N GLN A 2 17.83 14.52 50.03
CA GLN A 2 17.19 13.24 50.36
C GLN A 2 17.83 12.16 49.49
N LYS A 3 18.41 11.13 50.11
CA LYS A 3 18.89 9.93 49.40
C LYS A 3 17.68 9.27 48.76
N ARG A 4 17.68 9.11 47.44
CA ARG A 4 16.72 8.25 46.74
C ARG A 4 16.93 6.82 47.23
N GLU A 5 15.87 6.18 47.71
CA GLU A 5 15.89 4.75 48.07
C GLU A 5 16.20 3.89 46.85
N LYS A 6 16.83 2.75 47.08
CA LYS A 6 17.04 1.76 46.02
C LYS A 6 15.70 1.18 45.64
N TRP A 7 15.49 0.99 44.34
CA TRP A 7 14.26 0.42 43.78
C TRP A 7 13.85 -0.90 44.45
N GLU A 8 14.84 -1.74 44.78
CA GLU A 8 14.62 -3.03 45.45
C GLU A 8 14.03 -2.88 46.85
N ASP A 9 14.47 -1.89 47.62
CA ASP A 9 13.97 -1.62 48.97
C ASP A 9 12.53 -1.09 48.91
N TYR A 10 12.22 -0.26 47.91
CA TYR A 10 10.86 0.25 47.66
C TYR A 10 9.89 -0.87 47.25
N VAL A 11 10.31 -1.76 46.36
CA VAL A 11 9.50 -2.93 45.95
C VAL A 11 9.29 -3.90 47.11
N ALA A 12 10.32 -4.15 47.92
CA ALA A 12 10.20 -4.96 49.13
C ALA A 12 9.22 -4.34 50.14
N HIS A 13 9.25 -3.01 50.30
CA HIS A 13 8.30 -2.29 51.14
C HIS A 13 6.86 -2.44 50.64
N LEU A 14 6.62 -2.26 49.33
CA LEU A 14 5.30 -2.47 48.72
C LEU A 14 4.79 -3.91 48.93
N GLY A 15 5.68 -4.91 48.89
CA GLY A 15 5.34 -6.31 49.15
C GLY A 15 4.83 -6.58 50.57
N THR A 16 5.13 -5.70 51.55
CA THR A 16 4.58 -5.81 52.91
C THR A 16 3.21 -5.14 53.06
N LEU A 17 2.89 -4.17 52.20
CA LEU A 17 1.63 -3.43 52.21
C LEU A 17 0.54 -4.12 51.37
N TYR A 18 0.94 -4.80 50.28
CA TYR A 18 0.02 -5.43 49.33
C TYR A 18 0.34 -6.92 49.19
N THR A 19 -0.25 -7.74 50.05
CA THR A 19 -0.09 -9.19 49.95
C THR A 19 -0.88 -9.74 48.77
N ARG A 20 -0.36 -10.81 48.16
CA ARG A 20 -1.03 -11.49 47.04
C ARG A 20 -2.44 -11.95 47.43
N GLU A 21 -2.62 -12.45 48.66
CA GLU A 21 -3.93 -12.88 49.17
C GLU A 21 -4.90 -11.71 49.38
N ALA A 22 -4.43 -10.52 49.74
CA ALA A 22 -5.26 -9.31 49.85
C ALA A 22 -5.66 -8.78 48.48
N ILE A 23 -4.71 -8.72 47.53
CA ILE A 23 -4.97 -8.33 46.15
C ILE A 23 -5.97 -9.30 45.48
N LEU A 24 -5.83 -10.61 45.68
CA LEU A 24 -6.76 -11.60 45.13
C LEU A 24 -8.14 -11.57 45.78
N ARG A 25 -8.25 -11.09 47.02
CA ARG A 25 -9.55 -10.93 47.70
C ARG A 25 -10.28 -9.68 47.23
N ASP A 26 -9.55 -8.58 47.04
CA ASP A 26 -10.11 -7.28 46.67
C ASP A 26 -10.26 -7.12 45.15
N TYR A 27 -9.39 -7.78 44.37
CA TYR A 27 -9.26 -7.63 42.90
C TYR A 27 -9.15 -8.96 42.17
N GLY A 28 -9.45 -10.09 42.82
CA GLY A 28 -9.42 -11.42 42.20
C GLY A 28 -10.34 -11.50 40.99
N VAL A 29 -9.73 -11.51 39.81
CA VAL A 29 -10.36 -11.97 38.57
C VAL A 29 -10.78 -13.42 38.78
N ILE A 30 -12.07 -13.69 38.63
CA ILE A 30 -12.60 -15.05 38.51
C ILE A 30 -11.85 -15.70 37.34
N THR A 31 -10.99 -16.67 37.63
CA THR A 31 -10.46 -17.59 36.60
C THR A 31 -11.64 -18.17 35.82
N PRO A 32 -11.49 -18.39 34.50
CA PRO A 32 -12.59 -18.81 33.65
C PRO A 32 -13.23 -20.06 34.26
N TYR A 33 -14.55 -20.00 34.48
CA TYR A 33 -15.32 -21.20 34.77
C TYR A 33 -14.93 -22.27 33.73
N PRO A 34 -14.71 -23.54 34.13
CA PRO A 34 -14.47 -24.60 33.17
C PRO A 34 -15.66 -24.63 32.22
N MET A 35 -15.44 -24.26 30.95
CA MET A 35 -16.46 -24.29 29.92
C MET A 35 -16.98 -25.72 29.80
N SER A 36 -18.26 -25.93 30.07
CA SER A 36 -18.92 -27.12 29.59
C SER A 36 -19.09 -27.00 28.07
N MET A 37 -18.99 -28.09 27.32
CA MET A 37 -19.23 -28.05 25.86
C MET A 37 -20.62 -27.50 25.50
N GLN A 38 -21.58 -27.49 26.44
CA GLN A 38 -22.91 -26.91 26.26
C GLN A 38 -22.95 -25.37 26.29
N ASP A 39 -21.95 -24.70 26.86
CA ASP A 39 -21.89 -23.22 26.91
C ASP A 39 -21.34 -22.59 25.61
N SER A 40 -20.67 -23.38 24.76
CA SER A 40 -20.03 -22.89 23.51
C SER A 40 -21.02 -22.40 22.45
N ASP A 41 -22.28 -22.84 22.46
CA ASP A 41 -23.31 -22.38 21.52
C ASP A 41 -23.95 -21.04 21.91
N ARG A 42 -23.68 -20.53 23.13
CA ARG A 42 -24.37 -19.35 23.70
C ARG A 42 -23.51 -18.08 23.72
N GLU A 43 -22.23 -18.19 23.44
CA GLU A 43 -21.27 -17.08 23.51
C GLU A 43 -20.45 -16.97 22.24
N VAL A 44 -20.25 -15.73 21.79
CA VAL A 44 -19.53 -15.44 20.56
C VAL A 44 -18.12 -14.97 20.90
N PHE A 45 -17.11 -15.74 20.47
CA PHE A 45 -15.70 -15.36 20.54
C PHE A 45 -15.12 -15.17 19.14
N GLY A 46 -14.06 -14.36 19.03
CA GLY A 46 -13.39 -14.18 17.74
C GLY A 46 -12.53 -15.36 17.28
N ARG A 47 -12.34 -16.37 18.12
CA ARG A 47 -11.63 -17.61 17.76
C ARG A 47 -12.42 -18.46 16.77
N ASP A 48 -13.73 -18.27 16.71
CA ASP A 48 -14.63 -19.01 15.83
C ASP A 48 -14.74 -18.38 14.43
N LEU A 49 -14.09 -17.23 14.22
CA LEU A 49 -14.05 -16.56 12.92
C LEU A 49 -13.14 -17.30 11.92
N PRO A 50 -13.34 -17.14 10.60
CA PRO A 50 -12.39 -17.61 9.62
C PRO A 50 -11.00 -16.98 9.80
N THR A 51 -9.95 -17.66 9.34
CA THR A 51 -8.60 -17.09 9.28
C THR A 51 -8.63 -15.79 8.47
N LYS A 52 -7.80 -14.81 8.86
CA LYS A 52 -7.75 -13.46 8.29
C LYS A 52 -9.10 -12.73 8.37
N THR A 53 -9.90 -12.99 9.40
CA THR A 53 -11.15 -12.26 9.65
C THR A 53 -11.15 -11.62 11.03
N VAL A 54 -11.50 -10.34 11.09
CA VAL A 54 -11.61 -9.58 12.33
C VAL A 54 -12.97 -8.90 12.46
N VAL A 55 -13.41 -8.69 13.69
CA VAL A 55 -14.57 -7.84 14.03
C VAL A 55 -14.06 -6.69 14.88
N LEU A 56 -14.38 -5.46 14.49
CA LEU A 56 -14.09 -4.29 15.32
C LEU A 56 -15.25 -4.05 16.28
N SER A 57 -14.92 -3.92 17.56
CA SER A 57 -15.91 -3.60 18.59
C SER A 57 -15.46 -2.48 19.51
N PHE A 58 -16.40 -1.62 19.89
CA PHE A 58 -16.19 -0.44 20.72
C PHE A 58 -17.16 -0.45 21.90
N ASP A 59 -16.65 -0.38 23.12
CA ASP A 59 -17.44 -0.39 24.35
C ASP A 59 -17.54 1.02 24.98
N ASP A 60 -18.50 1.17 25.89
CA ASP A 60 -18.77 2.34 26.76
C ASP A 60 -19.47 3.54 26.14
N GLY A 61 -19.66 3.53 24.81
CA GLY A 61 -20.38 4.57 24.09
C GLY A 61 -21.88 4.68 24.44
N PRO A 62 -22.61 5.58 23.75
CA PRO A 62 -22.09 6.55 22.79
C PRO A 62 -21.38 7.74 23.49
N HIS A 63 -20.28 8.20 22.90
CA HIS A 63 -19.59 9.43 23.27
C HIS A 63 -19.87 10.53 22.21
N ARG A 64 -19.99 11.79 22.64
CA ARG A 64 -20.40 12.88 21.73
C ARG A 64 -19.40 13.17 20.61
N GLU A 65 -18.11 13.06 20.89
CA GLU A 65 -17.03 13.49 20.00
C GLU A 65 -16.33 12.29 19.36
N TYR A 66 -15.71 11.46 20.19
CA TYR A 66 -14.95 10.29 19.74
C TYR A 66 -15.75 9.24 18.97
N THR A 67 -17.03 8.98 19.28
CA THR A 67 -17.84 8.02 18.49
C THR A 67 -18.00 8.50 17.05
N ASP A 68 -18.27 9.79 16.83
CA ASP A 68 -18.40 10.37 15.49
C ASP A 68 -17.06 10.38 14.74
N GLU A 69 -15.95 10.64 15.43
CA GLU A 69 -14.59 10.56 14.86
C GLU A 69 -14.22 9.13 14.45
N ILE A 70 -14.53 8.15 15.30
CA ILE A 70 -14.33 6.72 15.01
C ILE A 70 -15.17 6.32 13.80
N VAL A 71 -16.43 6.74 13.73
CA VAL A 71 -17.31 6.48 12.58
C VAL A 71 -16.75 7.10 11.29
N ALA A 72 -16.23 8.33 11.35
CA ALA A 72 -15.59 8.97 10.21
C ALA A 72 -14.38 8.16 9.71
N ILE A 73 -13.58 7.61 10.63
CA ILE A 73 -12.49 6.69 10.30
C ILE A 73 -13.05 5.42 9.67
N LEU A 74 -13.98 4.73 10.31
CA LEU A 74 -14.55 3.47 9.80
C LEU A 74 -15.16 3.61 8.40
N LYS A 75 -15.85 4.73 8.12
CA LYS A 75 -16.36 5.05 6.78
C LYS A 75 -15.25 5.21 5.74
N ARG A 76 -14.15 5.89 6.10
CA ARG A 76 -13.00 6.07 5.20
C ARG A 76 -12.41 4.74 4.74
N TYR A 77 -12.46 3.73 5.60
CA TYR A 77 -11.95 2.39 5.33
C TYR A 77 -13.01 1.42 4.78
N ASP A 78 -14.28 1.81 4.72
CA ASP A 78 -15.42 0.95 4.38
C ASP A 78 -15.49 -0.31 5.27
N VAL A 79 -15.28 -0.11 6.58
CA VAL A 79 -15.18 -1.19 7.55
C VAL A 79 -16.41 -1.24 8.47
N PRO A 80 -17.07 -2.40 8.62
CA PRO A 80 -18.13 -2.58 9.60
C PRO A 80 -17.58 -2.61 11.03
N ALA A 81 -18.40 -2.18 11.99
CA ALA A 81 -18.07 -2.22 13.41
C ALA A 81 -19.31 -2.46 14.29
N THR A 82 -19.06 -2.89 15.53
CA THR A 82 -20.07 -3.10 16.56
C THR A 82 -19.82 -2.19 17.77
N PHE A 83 -20.83 -1.47 18.21
CA PHE A 83 -20.77 -0.56 19.36
C PHE A 83 -21.62 -1.13 20.50
N PHE A 84 -21.03 -1.38 21.65
CA PHE A 84 -21.71 -1.84 22.86
C PHE A 84 -21.93 -0.64 23.78
N GLU A 85 -23.17 -0.22 23.93
CA GLU A 85 -23.51 1.04 24.58
C GLU A 85 -24.04 0.85 26.00
N VAL A 86 -23.66 1.77 26.88
CA VAL A 86 -24.10 1.79 28.29
C VAL A 86 -25.44 2.52 28.40
N GLY A 87 -26.44 1.89 29.00
CA GLY A 87 -27.81 2.40 29.02
C GLY A 87 -27.96 3.80 29.64
N ARG A 88 -27.17 4.13 30.67
CA ARG A 88 -27.15 5.48 31.28
C ARG A 88 -26.76 6.59 30.31
N ASN A 89 -25.97 6.29 29.28
CA ASN A 89 -25.62 7.27 28.25
C ASN A 89 -26.82 7.53 27.32
N LEU A 90 -27.69 6.53 27.13
CA LEU A 90 -28.85 6.60 26.25
C LEU A 90 -30.05 7.31 26.86
N GLY A 91 -30.20 7.27 28.18
CA GLY A 91 -31.34 7.87 28.87
C GLY A 91 -31.64 7.28 30.23
N LYS A 92 -32.89 7.39 30.65
CA LYS A 92 -33.43 6.83 31.89
C LYS A 92 -34.79 6.19 31.68
N LEU A 93 -35.13 5.26 32.56
CA LEU A 93 -36.43 4.61 32.62
C LEU A 93 -37.23 5.23 33.76
N GLU A 94 -38.43 5.73 33.46
CA GLU A 94 -39.34 6.23 34.48
C GLU A 94 -40.03 5.06 35.21
N PRO A 95 -40.56 5.27 36.44
CA PRO A 95 -41.21 4.22 37.23
C PRO A 95 -42.42 3.55 36.55
N ASP A 96 -43.04 4.23 35.57
CA ASP A 96 -44.14 3.72 34.75
C ASP A 96 -43.67 2.86 33.56
N GLY A 97 -42.36 2.68 33.40
CA GLY A 97 -41.72 1.92 32.33
C GLY A 97 -41.47 2.72 31.05
N LYS A 98 -41.76 4.04 31.04
CA LYS A 98 -41.50 4.92 29.89
C LYS A 98 -40.01 5.24 29.76
N VAL A 99 -39.50 5.20 28.54
CA VAL A 99 -38.11 5.59 28.22
C VAL A 99 -38.04 7.10 27.96
N GLU A 100 -37.15 7.79 28.68
CA GLU A 100 -36.73 9.16 28.37
C GLU A 100 -35.30 9.14 27.81
N LEU A 101 -35.16 9.40 26.51
CA LEU A 101 -33.87 9.39 25.83
C LEU A 101 -33.09 10.68 26.08
N SER A 102 -31.78 10.53 26.30
CA SER A 102 -30.82 11.63 26.38
C SER A 102 -30.51 12.19 24.98
N PRO A 103 -29.90 13.38 24.87
CA PRO A 103 -29.38 13.87 23.60
C PRO A 103 -28.36 12.94 22.94
N LEU A 104 -27.59 12.15 23.70
CA LEU A 104 -26.59 11.23 23.14
C LEU A 104 -27.22 10.05 22.40
N ALA A 105 -28.49 9.73 22.66
CA ALA A 105 -29.21 8.70 21.91
C ALA A 105 -29.31 9.00 20.40
N SER A 106 -29.13 10.27 19.98
CA SER A 106 -29.06 10.58 18.55
C SER A 106 -27.81 10.02 17.88
N VAL A 107 -26.69 9.88 18.62
CA VAL A 107 -25.45 9.27 18.11
C VAL A 107 -25.70 7.79 17.83
N SER A 108 -26.31 7.07 18.76
CA SER A 108 -26.71 5.66 18.61
C SER A 108 -27.68 5.44 17.46
N ARG A 109 -28.67 6.34 17.30
CA ARG A 109 -29.57 6.31 16.14
C ARG A 109 -28.80 6.50 14.84
N SER A 110 -27.89 7.46 14.80
CA SER A 110 -27.03 7.75 13.66
C SER A 110 -26.14 6.54 13.31
N LEU A 111 -25.57 5.85 14.30
CA LEU A 111 -24.79 4.62 14.08
C LEU A 111 -25.62 3.55 13.35
N MET A 112 -26.84 3.31 13.81
CA MET A 112 -27.74 2.31 13.22
C MET A 112 -28.25 2.72 11.83
N GLU A 113 -28.56 4.01 11.61
CA GLU A 113 -28.91 4.54 10.29
C GLU A 113 -27.77 4.38 9.28
N GLN A 114 -26.52 4.46 9.75
CA GLN A 114 -25.31 4.28 8.94
C GLN A 114 -24.92 2.81 8.76
N GLY A 115 -25.69 1.87 9.30
CA GLY A 115 -25.47 0.43 9.13
C GLY A 115 -24.49 -0.20 10.11
N TYR A 116 -24.05 0.52 11.14
CA TYR A 116 -23.24 -0.06 12.22
C TYR A 116 -24.12 -0.88 13.17
N THR A 117 -23.49 -1.89 13.78
CA THR A 117 -24.18 -2.76 14.73
C THR A 117 -24.15 -2.10 16.11
N VAL A 118 -25.30 -1.93 16.75
CA VAL A 118 -25.38 -1.41 18.13
C VAL A 118 -25.92 -2.49 19.07
N GLY A 119 -25.18 -2.78 20.14
CA GLY A 119 -25.45 -3.80 21.15
C GLY A 119 -25.48 -3.23 22.57
N ASN A 120 -25.84 -4.08 23.53
CA ASN A 120 -26.08 -3.70 24.92
C ASN A 120 -24.84 -3.93 25.80
N HIS A 121 -24.44 -2.91 26.58
CA HIS A 121 -23.32 -2.98 27.52
C HIS A 121 -23.70 -2.74 28.98
N SER A 122 -24.88 -3.21 29.39
CA SER A 122 -25.50 -2.98 30.70
C SER A 122 -25.90 -1.52 30.96
N LEU A 123 -26.67 -1.30 32.02
CA LEU A 123 -27.22 0.02 32.33
C LEU A 123 -26.16 0.96 32.89
N THR A 124 -25.29 0.46 33.76
CA THR A 124 -24.40 1.32 34.55
C THR A 124 -22.94 0.93 34.47
N HIS A 125 -22.58 -0.02 33.59
CA HIS A 125 -21.24 -0.60 33.53
C HIS A 125 -20.81 -1.26 34.88
N ALA A 126 -21.78 -1.85 35.59
CA ALA A 126 -21.50 -2.57 36.84
C ALA A 126 -20.84 -3.93 36.56
N GLN A 127 -20.03 -4.42 37.51
CA GLN A 127 -19.45 -5.77 37.41
C GLN A 127 -20.53 -6.83 37.68
N LEU A 128 -21.24 -7.24 36.64
CA LEU A 128 -22.47 -8.03 36.75
C LEU A 128 -22.29 -9.43 37.35
N SER A 129 -21.08 -9.98 37.37
CA SER A 129 -20.80 -11.23 38.09
C SER A 129 -21.09 -11.15 39.59
N LYS A 130 -21.11 -9.94 40.17
CA LYS A 130 -21.39 -9.67 41.59
C LYS A 130 -22.85 -9.29 41.86
N GLU A 131 -23.67 -9.16 40.83
CA GLU A 131 -25.08 -8.77 40.93
C GLU A 131 -25.99 -10.00 40.79
N THR A 132 -27.18 -9.96 41.38
CA THR A 132 -28.20 -11.02 41.28
C THR A 132 -29.62 -10.43 41.28
N GLY A 133 -30.61 -11.22 40.91
CA GLY A 133 -32.03 -10.88 41.02
C GLY A 133 -32.43 -9.63 40.23
N ALA A 134 -33.25 -8.78 40.85
CA ALA A 134 -33.83 -7.61 40.19
C ALA A 134 -32.77 -6.59 39.73
N ALA A 135 -31.68 -6.44 40.46
CA ALA A 135 -30.59 -5.51 40.11
C ALA A 135 -29.88 -5.96 38.83
N LEU A 136 -29.49 -7.24 38.76
CA LEU A 136 -28.89 -7.82 37.56
C LEU A 136 -29.84 -7.76 36.36
N ARG A 137 -31.12 -8.05 36.57
CA ARG A 137 -32.14 -8.03 35.52
C ARG A 137 -32.36 -6.63 34.96
N SER A 138 -32.37 -5.61 35.83
CA SER A 138 -32.47 -4.20 35.43
C SER A 138 -31.27 -3.78 34.57
N GLN A 139 -30.05 -4.16 34.95
CA GLN A 139 -28.84 -3.84 34.19
C GLN A 139 -28.92 -4.29 32.72
N ILE A 140 -29.49 -5.47 32.48
CA ILE A 140 -29.61 -6.05 31.14
C ILE A 140 -30.85 -5.52 30.42
N LEU A 141 -32.03 -5.68 31.02
CA LEU A 141 -33.31 -5.46 30.33
C LEU A 141 -33.67 -3.99 30.14
N ASP A 142 -33.28 -3.12 31.06
CA ASP A 142 -33.65 -1.70 30.94
C ASP A 142 -32.84 -1.04 29.83
N THR A 143 -31.56 -1.37 29.71
CA THR A 143 -30.72 -0.98 28.55
C THR A 143 -31.27 -1.52 27.25
N ASP A 144 -31.78 -2.76 27.23
CA ASP A 144 -32.41 -3.35 26.05
C ASP A 144 -33.65 -2.55 25.61
N ARG A 145 -34.48 -2.14 26.58
CA ARG A 145 -35.65 -1.29 26.32
C ARG A 145 -35.25 0.08 25.79
N MET A 146 -34.21 0.68 26.35
CA MET A 146 -33.69 1.98 25.88
C MET A 146 -33.19 1.87 24.43
N LEU A 147 -32.37 0.87 24.12
CA LEU A 147 -31.87 0.65 22.75
C LEU A 147 -33.02 0.42 21.75
N ARG A 148 -34.05 -0.34 22.13
CA ARG A 148 -35.26 -0.51 21.29
C ARG A 148 -36.03 0.78 21.08
N ALA A 149 -36.03 1.69 22.06
CA ALA A 149 -36.64 3.00 21.94
C ALA A 149 -35.80 3.96 21.08
N VAL A 150 -34.48 3.79 21.03
CA VAL A 150 -33.61 4.51 20.09
C VAL A 150 -33.91 4.10 18.65
N ASP A 151 -33.84 2.79 18.38
CA ASP A 151 -34.23 2.16 17.10
C ASP A 151 -34.48 0.65 17.32
N ALA A 152 -35.56 0.14 16.73
CA ALA A 152 -35.92 -1.28 16.79
C ALA A 152 -34.89 -2.21 16.09
N LYS A 153 -34.04 -1.67 15.21
CA LYS A 153 -33.00 -2.40 14.45
C LYS A 153 -31.75 -2.74 15.24
N ARG A 154 -31.64 -2.29 16.49
CA ARG A 154 -30.53 -2.64 17.39
C ARG A 154 -30.27 -4.15 17.37
N ALA A 155 -29.00 -4.55 17.51
CA ALA A 155 -28.63 -5.95 17.48
C ALA A 155 -28.98 -6.66 18.80
N PRO A 156 -29.41 -7.93 18.76
CA PRO A 156 -29.65 -8.75 19.95
C PRO A 156 -28.34 -9.25 20.57
N LEU A 157 -27.38 -8.35 20.76
CA LEU A 157 -26.04 -8.63 21.28
C LEU A 157 -25.88 -7.97 22.65
N PHE A 158 -25.14 -8.63 23.51
CA PHE A 158 -24.80 -8.14 24.84
C PHE A 158 -23.33 -8.41 25.16
N ARG A 159 -22.64 -7.43 25.72
CA ARG A 159 -21.29 -7.61 26.26
C ARG A 159 -21.29 -7.32 27.75
N PHE A 160 -20.80 -8.27 28.54
CA PHE A 160 -20.66 -8.07 29.98
C PHE A 160 -19.54 -7.07 30.26
N PRO A 161 -19.78 -6.02 31.09
CA PRO A 161 -18.71 -5.17 31.58
C PRO A 161 -17.58 -5.99 32.19
N TYR A 162 -16.34 -5.63 31.87
CA TYR A 162 -15.12 -6.34 32.28
C TYR A 162 -15.04 -7.82 31.83
N GLY A 163 -15.93 -8.27 30.93
CA GLY A 163 -16.09 -9.67 30.60
C GLY A 163 -16.62 -10.54 31.75
N ALA A 164 -17.09 -9.90 32.83
CA ALA A 164 -17.42 -10.56 34.09
C ALA A 164 -18.90 -10.96 34.15
N ARG A 165 -19.18 -12.26 34.11
CA ARG A 165 -20.53 -12.84 34.07
C ARG A 165 -20.78 -13.87 35.16
N ASN A 166 -22.04 -14.18 35.41
CA ASN A 166 -22.50 -15.31 36.25
C ASN A 166 -23.61 -16.10 35.54
N ALA A 167 -23.99 -17.25 36.09
CA ALA A 167 -24.98 -18.14 35.48
C ALA A 167 -26.36 -17.48 35.33
N GLU A 168 -26.78 -16.69 36.32
CA GLU A 168 -28.05 -15.96 36.29
C GLU A 168 -28.08 -14.93 35.14
N GLY A 169 -26.99 -14.18 34.94
CA GLY A 169 -26.87 -13.22 33.85
C GLY A 169 -26.96 -13.89 32.48
N MET A 170 -26.27 -15.02 32.30
CA MET A 170 -26.35 -15.81 31.06
C MET A 170 -27.76 -16.36 30.81
N GLN A 171 -28.47 -16.77 31.86
CA GLN A 171 -29.87 -17.17 31.75
C GLN A 171 -30.78 -16.00 31.33
N ILE A 172 -30.61 -14.82 31.96
CA ILE A 172 -31.38 -13.62 31.62
C ILE A 172 -31.14 -13.22 30.15
N LEU A 173 -29.92 -13.31 29.64
CA LEU A 173 -29.65 -13.09 28.21
C LEU A 173 -30.42 -14.06 27.33
N GLY A 174 -30.41 -15.35 27.67
CA GLY A 174 -31.18 -16.38 26.95
C GLY A 174 -32.69 -16.11 26.94
N GLU A 175 -33.27 -15.74 28.09
CA GLU A 175 -34.68 -15.36 28.21
C GLU A 175 -35.03 -14.10 27.39
N ALA A 176 -34.09 -13.15 27.31
CA ALA A 176 -34.24 -11.90 26.57
C ALA A 176 -33.94 -12.04 25.06
N GLY A 177 -33.48 -13.22 24.62
CA GLY A 177 -33.03 -13.44 23.24
C GLY A 177 -31.74 -12.68 22.88
N LEU A 178 -30.90 -12.37 23.86
CA LEU A 178 -29.62 -11.70 23.69
C LEU A 178 -28.47 -12.71 23.63
N LYS A 179 -27.49 -12.46 22.76
CA LYS A 179 -26.27 -13.27 22.66
C LYS A 179 -25.10 -12.57 23.34
N SER A 180 -24.35 -13.31 24.15
CA SER A 180 -23.14 -12.77 24.77
C SER A 180 -22.00 -12.70 23.76
N VAL A 181 -21.29 -11.57 23.70
CA VAL A 181 -20.14 -11.35 22.80
C VAL A 181 -18.90 -11.00 23.62
N MET A 182 -17.84 -11.77 23.45
CA MET A 182 -16.54 -11.58 24.10
C MET A 182 -15.49 -11.11 23.09
N TRP A 183 -14.23 -11.02 23.52
CA TRP A 183 -13.09 -10.68 22.67
C TRP A 183 -11.94 -11.66 22.91
N ASN A 184 -11.03 -11.73 21.95
CA ASN A 184 -9.77 -12.47 22.07
C ASN A 184 -8.55 -11.62 21.71
N VAL A 185 -8.77 -10.40 21.22
CA VAL A 185 -7.74 -9.38 21.02
C VAL A 185 -8.14 -8.15 21.83
N ASP A 186 -7.29 -7.76 22.77
CA ASP A 186 -7.54 -6.62 23.65
C ASP A 186 -6.55 -5.50 23.34
N SER A 187 -7.07 -4.33 22.97
CA SER A 187 -6.24 -3.17 22.66
C SER A 187 -5.59 -2.57 23.90
N LEU A 188 -6.18 -2.79 25.08
CA LEU A 188 -5.83 -2.11 26.33
C LEU A 188 -5.78 -0.58 26.18
N ASP A 189 -6.55 -0.04 25.24
CA ASP A 189 -6.67 1.40 25.05
C ASP A 189 -7.11 2.09 26.33
N TRP A 190 -7.97 1.52 27.17
CA TRP A 190 -8.36 2.08 28.47
C TRP A 190 -7.19 2.31 29.45
N ALA A 191 -6.10 1.52 29.39
CA ALA A 191 -4.96 1.60 30.30
C ALA A 191 -3.70 2.23 29.67
N ASP A 192 -3.55 2.11 28.35
CA ASP A 192 -2.36 2.53 27.64
C ASP A 192 -2.53 3.94 27.04
N PRO A 193 -1.77 4.95 27.49
CA PRO A 193 -1.88 6.29 26.97
C PRO A 193 -1.19 6.49 25.61
N VAL A 194 -0.42 5.52 25.11
CA VAL A 194 0.43 5.68 23.92
C VAL A 194 -0.21 4.99 22.70
N PRO A 195 -0.71 5.76 21.70
CA PRO A 195 -1.36 5.17 20.52
C PRO A 195 -0.51 4.16 19.77
N GLU A 196 0.79 4.42 19.60
CA GLU A 196 1.69 3.50 18.91
C GLU A 196 1.82 2.15 19.63
N SER A 197 1.85 2.16 20.96
CA SER A 197 1.89 0.95 21.77
C SER A 197 0.60 0.13 21.62
N ILE A 198 -0.56 0.79 21.52
CA ILE A 198 -1.84 0.15 21.20
C ILE A 198 -1.80 -0.48 19.80
N VAL A 199 -1.29 0.23 18.79
CA VAL A 199 -1.15 -0.26 17.40
C VAL A 199 -0.32 -1.53 17.38
N GLN A 200 0.90 -1.51 17.93
CA GLN A 200 1.79 -2.66 17.94
C GLN A 200 1.17 -3.86 18.66
N ARG A 201 0.57 -3.62 19.83
CA ARG A 201 -0.10 -4.66 20.63
C ARG A 201 -1.22 -5.35 19.86
N VAL A 202 -2.10 -4.57 19.23
CA VAL A 202 -3.25 -5.10 18.49
C VAL A 202 -2.74 -5.92 17.30
N LEU A 203 -1.79 -5.39 16.53
CA LEU A 203 -1.25 -6.08 15.36
C LEU A 203 -0.48 -7.36 15.73
N GLU A 204 0.27 -7.37 16.84
CA GLU A 204 0.95 -8.56 17.34
C GLU A 204 -0.06 -9.64 17.76
N GLN A 205 -1.09 -9.27 18.53
CA GLN A 205 -2.13 -10.20 18.94
C GLN A 205 -2.92 -10.75 17.74
N VAL A 206 -3.32 -9.89 16.79
CA VAL A 206 -4.01 -10.33 15.56
C VAL A 206 -3.10 -11.19 14.70
N GLY A 207 -1.82 -10.84 14.60
CA GLY A 207 -0.81 -11.65 13.91
C GLY A 207 -0.63 -13.04 14.52
N ARG A 208 -0.72 -13.16 15.86
CA ARG A 208 -0.66 -14.45 16.55
C ARG A 208 -1.94 -15.27 16.37
N GLU A 209 -3.09 -14.65 16.59
CA GLU A 209 -4.39 -15.35 16.57
C GLU A 209 -4.88 -15.60 15.14
N GLN A 210 -4.39 -14.82 14.15
CA GLN A 210 -4.80 -14.77 12.74
C GLN A 210 -6.28 -14.43 12.51
N ARG A 211 -7.02 -14.10 13.56
CA ARG A 211 -8.45 -13.75 13.57
C ARG A 211 -8.84 -13.19 14.94
N GLY A 212 -9.95 -12.46 15.03
CA GLY A 212 -10.47 -12.10 16.34
C GLY A 212 -11.54 -11.03 16.37
N ILE A 213 -12.19 -10.92 17.53
CA ILE A 213 -12.99 -9.75 17.90
C ILE A 213 -12.04 -8.85 18.69
N LEU A 214 -11.82 -7.65 18.18
CA LEU A 214 -10.94 -6.64 18.75
C LEU A 214 -11.75 -5.75 19.67
N LEU A 215 -11.32 -5.64 20.94
CA LEU A 215 -11.91 -4.76 21.93
C LEU A 215 -11.21 -3.39 21.92
N PHE A 216 -12.00 -2.35 21.72
CA PHE A 216 -11.67 -0.94 21.89
C PHE A 216 -12.77 -0.24 22.68
N HIS A 217 -12.56 1.02 23.03
CA HIS A 217 -13.53 1.89 23.69
C HIS A 217 -13.67 3.20 22.91
N ASP A 218 -14.90 3.59 22.55
CA ASP A 218 -15.16 4.82 21.79
C ASP A 218 -15.28 6.07 22.68
N ILE A 219 -14.88 5.95 23.95
CA ILE A 219 -14.80 7.04 24.93
C ILE A 219 -13.37 7.57 25.10
N HIS A 220 -12.43 7.15 24.25
CA HIS A 220 -10.99 7.44 24.40
C HIS A 220 -10.35 8.02 23.14
N GLU A 221 -9.72 9.19 23.28
CA GLU A 221 -8.99 9.88 22.19
C GLU A 221 -7.87 9.01 21.58
N ARG A 222 -7.17 8.22 22.40
CA ARG A 222 -6.08 7.35 21.93
C ARG A 222 -6.57 6.23 21.00
N THR A 223 -7.82 5.82 21.13
CA THR A 223 -8.48 4.88 20.21
C THR A 223 -8.66 5.52 18.84
N VAL A 224 -9.13 6.77 18.80
CA VAL A 224 -9.24 7.56 17.56
C VAL A 224 -7.87 7.67 16.86
N LYS A 225 -6.81 7.92 17.64
CA LYS A 225 -5.43 8.07 17.10
C LYS A 225 -4.81 6.76 16.61
N ALA A 226 -5.09 5.63 17.27
CA ALA A 226 -4.51 4.33 16.93
C ALA A 226 -5.23 3.65 15.76
N LEU A 227 -6.55 3.85 15.64
CA LEU A 227 -7.40 3.10 14.72
C LEU A 227 -6.96 3.16 13.25
N PRO A 228 -6.59 4.32 12.65
CA PRO A 228 -6.20 4.39 11.24
C PRO A 228 -5.01 3.48 10.90
N GLN A 229 -3.97 3.49 11.73
CA GLN A 229 -2.77 2.68 11.50
C GLN A 229 -3.07 1.18 11.62
N ILE A 230 -3.96 0.80 12.54
CA ILE A 230 -4.42 -0.59 12.68
C ILE A 230 -5.18 -1.00 11.42
N LEU A 231 -6.11 -0.18 10.92
CA LEU A 231 -6.90 -0.49 9.73
C LEU A 231 -6.05 -0.53 8.46
N ASP A 232 -5.12 0.40 8.28
CA ASP A 232 -4.14 0.40 7.19
C ASP A 232 -3.39 -0.93 7.16
N ARG A 233 -2.84 -1.33 8.31
CA ARG A 233 -2.00 -2.53 8.38
C ARG A 233 -2.81 -3.81 8.23
N LEU A 234 -3.97 -3.92 8.88
CA LEU A 234 -4.83 -5.10 8.74
C LEU A 234 -5.32 -5.26 7.30
N SER A 235 -5.70 -4.16 6.64
CA SER A 235 -6.11 -4.18 5.23
C SER A 235 -4.95 -4.58 4.32
N ALA A 236 -3.77 -4.02 4.54
CA ALA A 236 -2.55 -4.37 3.78
C ALA A 236 -2.16 -5.85 3.99
N ASP A 237 -2.35 -6.38 5.19
CA ASP A 237 -2.10 -7.79 5.52
C ASP A 237 -3.25 -8.73 5.08
N GLY A 238 -4.26 -8.22 4.36
CA GLY A 238 -5.35 -8.99 3.76
C GLY A 238 -6.42 -9.47 4.73
N TYR A 239 -6.56 -8.83 5.90
CA TYR A 239 -7.64 -9.14 6.82
C TYR A 239 -8.98 -8.61 6.29
N GLN A 240 -10.02 -9.42 6.46
CA GLN A 240 -11.41 -9.08 6.16
C GLN A 240 -12.12 -8.64 7.43
N PHE A 241 -13.08 -7.72 7.29
CA PHE A 241 -13.85 -7.19 8.39
C PHE A 241 -15.27 -7.78 8.38
N ALA A 242 -15.61 -8.52 9.44
CA ALA A 242 -16.91 -9.15 9.58
C ALA A 242 -17.91 -8.22 10.26
N ALA A 243 -19.15 -8.22 9.76
CA ALA A 243 -20.28 -7.49 10.33
C ALA A 243 -21.29 -8.46 10.95
N TRP A 244 -22.10 -7.97 11.88
CA TRP A 244 -23.26 -8.72 12.35
C TRP A 244 -24.33 -8.77 11.24
N ASN A 245 -24.68 -9.98 10.78
CA ASN A 245 -25.66 -10.18 9.72
C ASN A 245 -27.10 -10.42 10.22
N GLY A 246 -27.33 -10.31 11.54
CA GLY A 246 -28.57 -10.68 12.20
C GLY A 246 -28.53 -12.03 12.94
N ARG A 247 -27.55 -12.89 12.62
CA ARG A 247 -27.42 -14.23 13.21
C ARG A 247 -26.00 -14.51 13.73
N ASP A 248 -24.99 -14.14 12.97
CA ASP A 248 -23.58 -14.39 13.22
C ASP A 248 -22.69 -13.27 12.66
N PHE A 249 -21.43 -13.21 13.07
CA PHE A 249 -20.45 -12.31 12.46
C PHE A 249 -19.90 -12.95 11.19
N SER A 250 -20.13 -12.30 10.06
CA SER A 250 -19.70 -12.79 8.75
C SER A 250 -19.28 -11.64 7.86
N VAL A 251 -18.36 -11.90 6.94
CA VAL A 251 -18.04 -10.96 5.87
C VAL A 251 -19.20 -10.99 4.88
N ALA A 252 -19.84 -9.85 4.62
CA ALA A 252 -20.94 -9.78 3.68
C ALA A 252 -20.45 -10.26 2.30
N ARG A 253 -21.12 -11.28 1.74
CA ARG A 253 -20.88 -11.68 0.35
C ARG A 253 -21.42 -10.55 -0.51
N ALA A 254 -20.52 -9.72 -1.05
CA ALA A 254 -20.87 -8.51 -1.77
C ALA A 254 -22.00 -8.77 -2.78
N ALA A 255 -23.11 -8.02 -2.63
CA ALA A 255 -24.05 -7.85 -3.73
C ALA A 255 -23.26 -7.31 -4.92
N SER A 256 -23.45 -7.93 -6.08
CA SER A 256 -22.68 -7.70 -7.28
C SER A 256 -22.89 -6.28 -7.85
N ASN A 257 -22.28 -5.27 -7.24
CA ASN A 257 -21.57 -4.28 -8.02
C ASN A 257 -20.15 -4.81 -8.13
N ALA A 258 -19.86 -5.47 -9.23
CA ALA A 258 -18.49 -5.71 -9.62
C ALA A 258 -17.81 -4.35 -9.80
N ALA A 259 -17.25 -3.80 -8.72
CA ALA A 259 -15.92 -3.25 -8.85
C ALA A 259 -15.13 -4.40 -9.48
N ALA A 260 -14.74 -4.23 -10.75
CA ALA A 260 -13.86 -5.17 -11.40
C ALA A 260 -12.71 -5.45 -10.40
N PRO A 261 -12.37 -6.72 -10.14
CA PRO A 261 -11.30 -7.04 -9.21
C PRO A 261 -10.12 -6.17 -9.61
N ALA A 262 -9.57 -5.41 -8.66
CA ALA A 262 -8.32 -4.69 -8.88
C ALA A 262 -7.38 -5.70 -9.53
N VAL A 263 -6.90 -5.39 -10.73
CA VAL A 263 -6.07 -6.33 -11.48
C VAL A 263 -4.76 -6.42 -10.73
N THR A 264 -4.66 -7.37 -9.80
CA THR A 264 -3.42 -7.66 -9.10
C THR A 264 -2.55 -8.46 -10.06
N SER A 265 -1.23 -8.29 -9.89
CA SER A 265 -0.23 -9.03 -10.67
C SER A 265 -0.37 -10.56 -10.53
N GLY A 266 -1.09 -11.05 -9.51
CA GLY A 266 -1.44 -12.45 -9.33
C GLY A 266 -0.26 -13.34 -8.93
N TYR A 267 0.83 -12.76 -8.40
CA TYR A 267 1.99 -13.50 -7.89
C TYR A 267 1.91 -13.67 -6.37
N ASP A 268 2.49 -14.77 -5.88
CA ASP A 268 2.58 -15.04 -4.44
C ASP A 268 3.78 -14.28 -3.82
N LYS A 269 4.96 -14.34 -4.46
CA LYS A 269 6.15 -13.59 -4.05
C LYS A 269 6.89 -12.94 -5.24
N SER A 270 7.73 -11.97 -4.91
CA SER A 270 8.49 -11.17 -5.89
C SER A 270 9.96 -11.13 -5.53
N TRP A 271 10.79 -11.72 -6.39
CA TRP A 271 12.23 -11.85 -6.18
C TRP A 271 13.00 -11.01 -7.18
N ALA A 272 14.16 -10.50 -6.79
CA ALA A 272 15.04 -9.83 -7.74
C ALA A 272 16.52 -10.09 -7.50
N ILE A 273 17.29 -10.09 -8.59
CA ILE A 273 18.75 -10.00 -8.59
C ILE A 273 19.11 -8.75 -9.38
N VAL A 274 19.85 -7.83 -8.77
CA VAL A 274 20.18 -6.53 -9.33
C VAL A 274 21.69 -6.34 -9.22
N ILE A 275 22.36 -6.33 -10.37
CA ILE A 275 23.82 -6.32 -10.47
C ILE A 275 24.26 -5.03 -11.15
N GLY A 276 25.26 -4.35 -10.59
CA GLY A 276 25.82 -3.13 -11.17
C GLY A 276 27.32 -3.03 -10.94
N ILE A 277 28.10 -2.94 -12.01
CA ILE A 277 29.57 -3.03 -11.93
C ILE A 277 30.21 -1.84 -12.62
N ASP A 278 30.78 -0.93 -11.82
CA ASP A 278 31.62 0.17 -12.30
C ASP A 278 33.10 -0.18 -12.17
N ASP A 279 33.48 -0.75 -11.03
CA ASP A 279 34.86 -1.02 -10.67
C ASP A 279 35.28 -2.45 -11.05
N TYR A 280 35.79 -2.59 -12.27
CA TYR A 280 36.35 -3.83 -12.79
C TYR A 280 37.84 -3.98 -12.45
N ALA A 281 38.26 -5.21 -12.12
CA ALA A 281 39.66 -5.50 -11.82
C ALA A 281 40.57 -5.39 -13.06
N HIS A 282 40.10 -5.88 -14.21
CA HIS A 282 40.90 -5.98 -15.44
C HIS A 282 40.25 -5.33 -16.67
N TRP A 283 38.98 -4.93 -16.57
CA TRP A 283 38.24 -4.27 -17.64
C TRP A 283 38.17 -2.75 -17.43
N PRO A 284 37.92 -1.94 -18.48
CA PRO A 284 37.71 -0.50 -18.31
C PRO A 284 36.59 -0.20 -17.32
N LYS A 285 36.79 0.80 -16.45
CA LYS A 285 35.76 1.19 -15.48
C LYS A 285 34.57 1.87 -16.16
N LEU A 286 33.39 1.62 -15.62
CA LEU A 286 32.16 2.34 -15.97
C LEU A 286 31.88 3.43 -14.91
N GLN A 287 30.87 4.26 -15.17
CA GLN A 287 30.55 5.39 -14.28
C GLN A 287 29.23 5.24 -13.52
N TYR A 288 28.24 4.57 -14.11
CA TYR A 288 26.86 4.64 -13.65
C TYR A 288 26.23 3.28 -13.31
N ALA A 289 26.87 2.16 -13.61
CA ALA A 289 26.28 0.84 -13.48
C ALA A 289 25.89 0.48 -12.02
N ALA A 290 26.71 0.84 -11.03
CA ALA A 290 26.38 0.62 -9.63
C ALA A 290 25.24 1.53 -9.15
N ASN A 291 25.13 2.75 -9.70
CA ASN A 291 24.03 3.67 -9.41
C ASN A 291 22.72 3.22 -10.09
N ASP A 292 22.80 2.71 -11.31
CA ASP A 292 21.71 2.10 -12.07
C ASP A 292 21.11 0.92 -11.30
N ALA A 293 21.96 0.00 -10.84
CA ALA A 293 21.54 -1.12 -9.99
C ALA A 293 20.86 -0.62 -8.70
N GLN A 294 21.41 0.42 -8.05
CA GLN A 294 20.82 0.96 -6.83
C GLN A 294 19.42 1.56 -7.07
N ALA A 295 19.24 2.32 -8.15
CA ALA A 295 17.96 2.94 -8.50
C ALA A 295 16.90 1.90 -8.89
N ILE A 296 17.28 0.85 -9.63
CA ILE A 296 16.39 -0.26 -9.95
C ILE A 296 15.98 -1.01 -8.68
N ALA A 297 16.92 -1.35 -7.79
CA ALA A 297 16.60 -2.01 -6.53
C ALA A 297 15.66 -1.18 -5.63
N GLN A 298 15.86 0.13 -5.55
CA GLN A 298 14.97 1.05 -4.83
C GLN A 298 13.58 1.13 -5.47
N THR A 299 13.51 1.15 -6.80
CA THR A 299 12.25 1.15 -7.53
C THR A 299 11.48 -0.15 -7.30
N LEU A 300 12.14 -1.31 -7.36
CA LEU A 300 11.52 -2.60 -7.12
C LEU A 300 11.01 -2.75 -5.68
N THR A 301 11.84 -2.38 -4.69
CA THR A 301 11.50 -2.52 -3.27
C THR A 301 10.48 -1.50 -2.78
N GLY A 302 10.58 -0.24 -3.24
CA GLY A 302 9.65 0.83 -2.88
C GLY A 302 8.36 0.79 -3.68
N SER A 303 8.45 1.02 -5.00
CA SER A 303 7.29 1.20 -5.87
C SER A 303 6.58 -0.11 -6.21
N PHE A 304 7.30 -1.20 -6.41
CA PHE A 304 6.69 -2.47 -6.84
C PHE A 304 6.53 -3.51 -5.72
N GLY A 305 6.84 -3.12 -4.47
CA GLY A 305 6.59 -3.92 -3.28
C GLY A 305 7.41 -5.21 -3.19
N PHE A 306 8.58 -5.28 -3.84
CA PHE A 306 9.47 -6.42 -3.67
C PHE A 306 10.04 -6.40 -2.24
N PRO A 307 9.90 -7.47 -1.43
CA PRO A 307 10.49 -7.49 -0.10
C PRO A 307 12.00 -7.30 -0.19
N SER A 308 12.58 -6.42 0.62
CA SER A 308 14.03 -6.17 0.62
C SER A 308 14.85 -7.44 0.90
N SER A 309 14.30 -8.39 1.66
CA SER A 309 14.88 -9.72 1.90
C SER A 309 14.92 -10.63 0.67
N GLN A 310 14.16 -10.30 -0.38
CA GLN A 310 14.05 -11.04 -1.66
C GLN A 310 14.69 -10.28 -2.83
N VAL A 311 15.31 -9.13 -2.58
CA VAL A 311 16.06 -8.34 -3.56
C VAL A 311 17.54 -8.41 -3.24
N ILE A 312 18.28 -9.15 -4.07
CA ILE A 312 19.72 -9.31 -3.95
C ILE A 312 20.39 -8.24 -4.80
N VAL A 313 21.24 -7.43 -4.19
CA VAL A 313 22.01 -6.39 -4.88
C VAL A 313 23.48 -6.75 -4.80
N LEU A 314 24.14 -6.89 -5.95
CA LEU A 314 25.59 -7.12 -6.04
C LEU A 314 26.23 -5.94 -6.77
N LYS A 315 27.16 -5.23 -6.13
CA LYS A 315 27.83 -4.08 -6.73
C LYS A 315 29.35 -4.23 -6.76
N ASN A 316 29.97 -3.81 -7.86
CA ASN A 316 31.43 -3.74 -7.99
C ASN A 316 32.11 -5.07 -7.58
N GLN A 317 33.04 -5.03 -6.64
CA GLN A 317 33.79 -6.21 -6.19
C GLN A 317 32.93 -7.33 -5.59
N GLU A 318 31.68 -7.06 -5.21
CA GLU A 318 30.75 -8.10 -4.77
C GLU A 318 30.19 -8.92 -5.95
N ALA A 319 30.15 -8.34 -7.15
CA ALA A 319 29.62 -8.94 -8.38
C ALA A 319 30.65 -9.83 -9.08
N THR A 320 31.25 -10.74 -8.32
CA THR A 320 32.15 -11.78 -8.86
C THR A 320 31.37 -12.85 -9.61
N ARG A 321 32.05 -13.60 -10.49
CA ARG A 321 31.43 -14.73 -11.21
C ARG A 321 30.72 -15.68 -10.25
N ASN A 322 31.41 -16.05 -9.16
CA ASN A 322 30.89 -16.97 -8.16
C ASN A 322 29.67 -16.41 -7.42
N ASN A 323 29.70 -15.13 -7.01
CA ASN A 323 28.58 -14.53 -6.28
C ASN A 323 27.35 -14.34 -7.18
N ILE A 324 27.55 -13.98 -8.45
CA ILE A 324 26.45 -13.87 -9.42
C ILE A 324 25.77 -15.23 -9.59
N LEU A 325 26.53 -16.30 -9.85
CA LEU A 325 25.98 -17.64 -10.02
C LEU A 325 25.36 -18.19 -8.73
N ALA A 326 25.97 -17.92 -7.57
CA ALA A 326 25.39 -18.28 -6.26
C ALA A 326 24.07 -17.55 -6.00
N ALA A 327 23.91 -16.31 -6.44
CA ALA A 327 22.63 -15.61 -6.33
C ALA A 327 21.53 -16.32 -7.14
N PHE A 328 21.84 -16.85 -8.32
CA PHE A 328 20.88 -17.64 -9.11
C PHE A 328 20.61 -19.04 -8.52
N HIS A 329 21.66 -19.78 -8.14
CA HIS A 329 21.49 -21.17 -7.70
C HIS A 329 21.09 -21.30 -6.22
N ASP A 330 21.83 -20.67 -5.32
CA ASP A 330 21.65 -20.90 -3.88
C ASP A 330 20.48 -20.10 -3.31
N ARG A 331 20.18 -18.94 -3.89
CA ARG A 331 19.19 -18.00 -3.35
C ARG A 331 17.88 -18.00 -4.11
N LEU A 332 17.88 -18.19 -5.43
CA LEU A 332 16.62 -18.35 -6.18
C LEU A 332 16.20 -19.82 -6.29
N ALA A 333 17.09 -20.73 -6.70
CA ALA A 333 16.70 -22.14 -6.85
C ALA A 333 16.51 -22.88 -5.51
N HIS A 334 17.29 -22.55 -4.48
CA HIS A 334 17.15 -23.15 -3.13
C HIS A 334 16.45 -22.26 -2.09
N GLY A 335 16.18 -20.98 -2.38
CA GLY A 335 15.56 -20.02 -1.44
C GLY A 335 14.04 -20.09 -1.34
N GLY A 336 13.38 -21.07 -1.99
CA GLY A 336 11.93 -21.25 -1.90
C GLY A 336 11.12 -20.34 -2.83
N VAL A 337 11.66 -20.06 -4.03
CA VAL A 337 10.90 -19.49 -5.15
C VAL A 337 9.80 -20.47 -5.57
N GLY A 338 8.56 -20.05 -5.49
CA GLY A 338 7.38 -20.86 -5.81
C GLY A 338 6.94 -20.75 -7.26
N LYS A 339 6.10 -21.72 -7.67
CA LYS A 339 5.55 -21.82 -9.04
C LYS A 339 4.70 -20.63 -9.49
N ASN A 340 4.15 -19.85 -8.55
CA ASN A 340 3.36 -18.65 -8.84
C ASN A 340 4.14 -17.35 -8.57
N ASP A 341 5.46 -17.42 -8.32
CA ASP A 341 6.29 -16.26 -8.05
C ASP A 341 6.74 -15.57 -9.34
N ARG A 342 7.29 -14.36 -9.20
CA ARG A 342 8.03 -13.66 -10.26
C ARG A 342 9.48 -13.41 -9.87
N VAL A 343 10.37 -13.38 -10.86
CA VAL A 343 11.78 -13.03 -10.71
C VAL A 343 12.16 -11.92 -11.69
N PHE A 344 12.69 -10.81 -11.19
CA PHE A 344 13.23 -9.72 -11.98
C PHE A 344 14.76 -9.71 -11.89
N VAL A 345 15.45 -9.76 -13.02
CA VAL A 345 16.91 -9.78 -13.06
C VAL A 345 17.37 -8.53 -13.80
N PHE A 346 18.21 -7.72 -13.16
CA PHE A 346 18.83 -6.55 -13.77
C PHE A 346 20.35 -6.68 -13.72
N PHE A 347 21.01 -6.37 -14.83
CA PHE A 347 22.46 -6.32 -14.92
C PHE A 347 22.86 -5.04 -15.65
N ALA A 348 23.68 -4.21 -15.02
CA ALA A 348 24.37 -3.09 -15.66
C ALA A 348 25.88 -3.33 -15.59
N GLY A 349 26.54 -3.29 -16.74
CA GLY A 349 27.97 -3.58 -16.83
C GLY A 349 28.45 -3.83 -18.26
N HIS A 350 29.70 -4.28 -18.39
CA HIS A 350 30.24 -4.73 -19.66
C HIS A 350 29.56 -6.01 -20.13
N GLY A 351 29.25 -6.03 -21.42
CA GLY A 351 28.93 -7.22 -22.19
C GLY A 351 29.98 -7.40 -23.28
N ALA A 352 30.24 -8.64 -23.66
CA ALA A 352 31.16 -8.95 -24.75
C ALA A 352 30.59 -10.03 -25.66
N THR A 353 31.09 -10.07 -26.89
CA THR A 353 30.66 -11.03 -27.90
C THR A 353 31.86 -11.86 -28.37
N ARG A 354 31.62 -13.12 -28.70
CA ARG A 354 32.62 -13.97 -29.34
C ARG A 354 32.01 -14.72 -30.50
N LYS A 355 32.60 -14.57 -31.68
CA LYS A 355 32.19 -15.30 -32.88
C LYS A 355 32.64 -16.75 -32.80
N LEU A 356 31.70 -17.67 -32.90
CA LEU A 356 31.95 -19.11 -32.93
C LEU A 356 32.38 -19.56 -34.33
N ALA A 357 32.98 -20.75 -34.43
CA ALA A 357 33.37 -21.35 -35.70
C ALA A 357 32.18 -21.57 -36.67
N SER A 358 30.96 -21.66 -36.14
CA SER A 358 29.71 -21.72 -36.91
C SER A 358 29.29 -20.38 -37.55
N GLY A 359 30.02 -19.29 -37.24
CA GLY A 359 29.66 -17.93 -37.65
C GLY A 359 28.62 -17.26 -36.76
N ARG A 360 28.07 -17.97 -35.77
CA ARG A 360 27.18 -17.42 -34.75
C ARG A 360 27.97 -16.63 -33.71
N ASP A 361 27.45 -15.50 -33.27
CA ASP A 361 28.00 -14.80 -32.10
C ASP A 361 27.46 -15.43 -30.80
N LEU A 362 28.28 -15.42 -29.76
CA LEU A 362 27.93 -15.85 -28.41
C LEU A 362 28.24 -14.70 -27.44
N GLY A 363 27.21 -14.22 -26.76
CA GLY A 363 27.29 -13.12 -25.81
C GLY A 363 27.70 -13.58 -24.43
N TYR A 364 28.30 -12.66 -23.68
CA TYR A 364 28.78 -12.86 -22.32
C TYR A 364 28.48 -11.62 -21.50
N ILE A 365 28.07 -11.83 -20.24
CA ILE A 365 28.16 -10.78 -19.22
C ILE A 365 29.52 -10.89 -18.53
N ILE A 366 30.09 -9.74 -18.16
CA ILE A 366 31.42 -9.65 -17.58
C ILE A 366 31.32 -9.40 -16.06
N PRO A 367 31.67 -10.39 -15.22
CA PRO A 367 31.81 -10.18 -13.78
C PRO A 367 32.97 -9.25 -13.41
N ALA A 368 32.93 -8.70 -12.19
CA ALA A 368 33.92 -7.72 -11.73
C ALA A 368 35.36 -8.27 -11.66
N ASP A 369 35.49 -9.57 -11.43
CA ASP A 369 36.74 -10.33 -11.32
C ASP A 369 37.23 -10.93 -12.64
N SER A 370 36.49 -10.75 -13.74
CA SER A 370 36.85 -11.35 -15.03
C SER A 370 38.13 -10.74 -15.61
N ASP A 371 39.04 -11.60 -16.10
CA ASP A 371 40.22 -11.20 -16.87
C ASP A 371 39.96 -11.33 -18.39
N PRO A 372 40.15 -10.27 -19.21
CA PRO A 372 40.07 -10.37 -20.67
C PRO A 372 40.95 -11.47 -21.28
N ALA A 373 42.07 -11.84 -20.64
CA ALA A 373 42.94 -12.92 -21.08
C ALA A 373 42.38 -14.32 -20.78
N GLN A 374 41.52 -14.44 -19.77
CA GLN A 374 40.83 -15.68 -19.35
C GLN A 374 39.32 -15.61 -19.62
N PHE A 375 38.95 -14.84 -20.64
CA PHE A 375 37.57 -14.54 -21.02
C PHE A 375 36.64 -15.77 -21.06
N ALA A 376 37.12 -16.90 -21.56
CA ALA A 376 36.30 -18.10 -21.74
C ALA A 376 35.94 -18.81 -20.42
N THR A 377 36.71 -18.62 -19.35
CA THR A 377 36.47 -19.23 -18.03
C THR A 377 35.77 -18.28 -17.07
N ASP A 378 36.11 -16.99 -17.14
CA ASP A 378 35.72 -16.05 -16.10
C ASP A 378 34.44 -15.28 -16.43
N ALA A 379 34.14 -15.11 -17.72
CA ALA A 379 32.89 -14.49 -18.14
C ALA A 379 31.72 -15.50 -18.05
N ILE A 380 30.49 -14.99 -17.91
CA ILE A 380 29.30 -15.83 -17.86
C ILE A 380 28.64 -15.81 -19.24
N PRO A 381 28.62 -16.93 -19.99
CA PRO A 381 27.99 -16.98 -21.30
C PRO A 381 26.48 -16.85 -21.19
N MET A 382 25.85 -16.23 -22.20
CA MET A 382 24.40 -16.10 -22.25
C MET A 382 23.66 -17.44 -22.26
N THR A 383 24.31 -18.52 -22.71
CA THR A 383 23.75 -19.89 -22.60
C THR A 383 23.59 -20.33 -21.15
N GLU A 384 24.50 -19.96 -20.24
CA GLU A 384 24.36 -20.26 -18.81
C GLU A 384 23.16 -19.49 -18.21
N ILE A 385 22.93 -18.24 -18.66
CA ILE A 385 21.73 -17.47 -18.28
C ILE A 385 20.44 -18.11 -18.82
N GLN A 386 20.47 -18.72 -20.02
CA GLN A 386 19.33 -19.46 -20.56
C GLN A 386 19.04 -20.71 -19.73
N ASP A 387 20.06 -21.49 -19.38
CA ASP A 387 19.91 -22.70 -18.58
C ASP A 387 19.36 -22.34 -17.18
N ILE A 388 19.84 -21.23 -16.59
CA ILE A 388 19.29 -20.67 -15.37
C ILE A 388 17.82 -20.31 -15.56
N ALA A 389 17.48 -19.55 -16.61
CA ALA A 389 16.10 -19.16 -16.89
C ALA A 389 15.17 -20.39 -17.01
N GLU A 390 15.61 -21.44 -17.70
CA GLU A 390 14.86 -22.67 -17.88
C GLU A 390 14.70 -23.48 -16.58
N SER A 391 15.69 -23.45 -15.69
CA SER A 391 15.67 -24.19 -14.42
C SER A 391 14.86 -23.53 -13.30
N LEU A 392 14.58 -22.22 -13.37
CA LEU A 392 13.81 -21.52 -12.34
C LEU A 392 12.36 -22.02 -12.28
N GLU A 393 11.84 -22.26 -11.07
CA GLU A 393 10.44 -22.67 -10.87
C GLU A 393 9.43 -21.52 -11.03
N ALA A 394 9.89 -20.27 -10.92
CA ALA A 394 9.03 -19.08 -10.96
C ALA A 394 8.11 -19.07 -12.18
N LYS A 395 6.90 -18.51 -12.03
CA LYS A 395 5.96 -18.39 -13.15
C LYS A 395 6.53 -17.52 -14.25
N HIS A 396 6.99 -16.32 -13.89
CA HIS A 396 7.51 -15.35 -14.84
C HIS A 396 8.89 -14.84 -14.40
N VAL A 397 9.82 -14.82 -15.36
CA VAL A 397 11.17 -14.28 -15.19
C VAL A 397 11.42 -13.25 -16.28
N LEU A 398 11.87 -12.07 -15.89
CA LEU A 398 12.27 -11.00 -16.81
C LEU A 398 13.72 -10.62 -16.54
N PHE A 399 14.55 -10.74 -17.58
CA PHE A 399 15.93 -10.27 -17.59
C PHE A 399 16.00 -8.92 -18.29
N VAL A 400 16.55 -7.92 -17.63
CA VAL A 400 16.78 -6.57 -18.18
C VAL A 400 18.28 -6.27 -18.14
N MET A 401 18.92 -6.32 -19.30
CA MET A 401 20.38 -6.30 -19.44
C MET A 401 20.82 -4.94 -20.00
N ASP A 402 21.33 -4.07 -19.15
CA ASP A 402 22.04 -2.85 -19.53
C ASP A 402 23.52 -3.15 -19.85
N ALA A 403 23.71 -3.95 -20.91
CA ALA A 403 24.98 -4.41 -21.42
C ALA A 403 24.85 -4.80 -22.90
N CYS A 404 25.99 -4.92 -23.60
CA CYS A 404 26.03 -5.45 -24.96
C CYS A 404 25.43 -6.86 -25.01
N TYR A 405 24.67 -7.17 -26.06
CA TYR A 405 24.10 -8.50 -26.22
C TYR A 405 24.25 -9.00 -27.66
N SER A 406 24.81 -10.21 -27.83
CA SER A 406 24.74 -10.93 -29.11
C SER A 406 24.50 -12.42 -28.91
N GLY A 407 23.59 -12.97 -29.71
CA GLY A 407 23.58 -14.40 -29.98
C GLY A 407 22.87 -15.29 -28.97
N LEU A 408 21.57 -15.50 -29.19
CA LEU A 408 20.87 -16.68 -28.69
C LEU A 408 20.11 -17.36 -29.85
N GLY A 409 20.00 -18.68 -29.83
CA GLY A 409 19.00 -19.42 -30.62
C GLY A 409 17.71 -19.48 -29.82
N LEU A 410 16.62 -18.91 -30.34
CA LEU A 410 15.35 -18.81 -29.61
C LEU A 410 14.20 -19.51 -30.32
N THR A 411 13.19 -19.85 -29.53
CA THR A 411 11.92 -20.42 -29.98
C THR A 411 10.95 -19.31 -30.39
N ARG A 412 10.25 -19.51 -31.52
CA ARG A 412 9.19 -18.60 -32.00
C ARG A 412 7.97 -18.69 -31.08
N GLY A 413 7.92 -17.85 -30.04
CA GLY A 413 6.71 -17.63 -29.25
C GLY A 413 5.70 -16.79 -30.03
N GLY A 414 4.71 -17.44 -30.62
CA GLY A 414 3.54 -16.81 -31.26
C GLY A 414 2.29 -16.93 -30.40
N GLY A 415 1.45 -15.89 -30.39
CA GLY A 415 0.11 -15.94 -29.79
C GLY A 415 -0.58 -14.58 -29.75
N THR A 416 -1.63 -14.43 -30.55
CA THR A 416 -2.54 -13.27 -30.57
C THR A 416 -3.77 -13.50 -29.69
N SER A 417 -4.18 -12.43 -29.00
CA SER A 417 -5.52 -12.07 -28.50
C SER A 417 -6.33 -13.08 -27.68
N ALA A 418 -6.01 -13.19 -26.38
CA ALA A 418 -6.94 -13.23 -25.23
C ALA A 418 -6.13 -12.94 -23.94
N TYR A 419 -5.78 -11.68 -23.73
CA TYR A 419 -4.36 -11.34 -23.64
C TYR A 419 -3.69 -11.31 -22.25
N LEU A 420 -4.41 -11.16 -21.13
CA LEU A 420 -3.74 -11.04 -19.81
C LEU A 420 -4.11 -12.14 -18.82
N ARG A 421 -5.35 -12.62 -18.79
CA ARG A 421 -5.77 -13.65 -17.82
C ARG A 421 -5.30 -15.06 -18.19
N GLU A 422 -5.07 -15.32 -19.48
CA GLU A 422 -4.52 -16.59 -19.98
C GLU A 422 -2.98 -16.55 -20.05
N ASN A 423 -2.39 -15.44 -20.52
CA ASN A 423 -0.94 -15.26 -20.55
C ASN A 423 -0.34 -15.13 -19.14
N ALA A 424 -1.06 -14.56 -18.16
CA ALA A 424 -0.59 -14.53 -16.76
C ALA A 424 -0.54 -15.91 -16.09
N ARG A 425 -1.05 -16.96 -16.74
CA ARG A 425 -1.00 -18.36 -16.29
C ARG A 425 0.09 -19.18 -16.98
N ARG A 426 0.63 -18.71 -18.11
CA ARG A 426 1.65 -19.42 -18.89
C ARG A 426 3.04 -19.06 -18.38
N ILE A 427 3.98 -19.98 -18.46
CA ILE A 427 5.36 -19.68 -18.05
C ILE A 427 5.95 -18.60 -18.98
N ALA A 428 6.62 -17.61 -18.41
CA ALA A 428 7.27 -16.54 -19.14
C ALA A 428 8.76 -16.50 -18.81
N ARG A 429 9.60 -16.53 -19.83
CA ARG A 429 11.03 -16.24 -19.75
C ARG A 429 11.32 -15.17 -20.79
N GLN A 430 11.50 -13.93 -20.36
CA GLN A 430 11.63 -12.77 -21.26
C GLN A 430 12.94 -12.05 -20.99
N MET A 431 13.48 -11.42 -22.03
CA MET A 431 14.70 -10.63 -21.94
C MET A 431 14.57 -9.34 -22.74
N LEU A 432 14.98 -8.22 -22.13
CA LEU A 432 15.14 -6.90 -22.73
C LEU A 432 16.61 -6.50 -22.58
N THR A 433 17.28 -6.13 -23.67
CA THR A 433 18.69 -5.71 -23.66
C THR A 433 18.84 -4.27 -24.10
N ALA A 434 19.90 -3.59 -23.66
CA ALA A 434 20.16 -2.20 -23.98
C ALA A 434 20.77 -1.96 -25.36
N GLY A 435 21.49 -2.93 -25.91
CA GLY A 435 22.10 -2.83 -27.23
C GLY A 435 22.25 -4.17 -27.94
N GLY A 436 22.47 -4.09 -29.24
CA GLY A 436 22.82 -5.25 -30.08
C GLY A 436 24.28 -5.66 -29.94
N ALA A 437 24.74 -6.53 -30.85
CA ALA A 437 26.11 -7.02 -30.86
C ALA A 437 27.10 -5.85 -30.93
N ASP A 438 28.12 -5.88 -30.07
CA ASP A 438 29.23 -4.92 -30.03
C ASP A 438 28.85 -3.45 -29.71
N GLN A 439 27.62 -3.20 -29.27
CA GLN A 439 27.18 -1.86 -28.84
C GLN A 439 27.39 -1.66 -27.34
N GLN A 440 28.36 -0.85 -26.98
CA GLN A 440 28.59 -0.44 -25.59
C GLN A 440 27.42 0.38 -25.03
N VAL A 441 27.25 0.28 -23.71
CA VAL A 441 26.27 1.05 -22.95
C VAL A 441 26.63 2.54 -23.02
N ALA A 442 25.63 3.38 -23.25
CA ALA A 442 25.82 4.83 -23.27
C ALA A 442 25.74 5.40 -21.83
N ASP A 443 26.88 5.45 -21.14
CA ASP A 443 27.07 6.09 -19.82
C ASP A 443 27.03 7.63 -19.92
N SER A 444 25.91 8.18 -20.39
CA SER A 444 25.72 9.63 -20.55
C SER A 444 24.29 10.09 -20.24
N GLY A 445 23.54 9.26 -19.52
CA GLY A 445 22.17 9.58 -19.11
C GLY A 445 22.12 10.60 -17.97
N PRO A 446 20.96 11.26 -17.78
CA PRO A 446 20.74 12.21 -16.71
C PRO A 446 20.86 11.60 -15.31
N ASN A 447 21.20 12.43 -14.33
CA ASN A 447 21.24 12.07 -12.90
C ASN A 447 22.17 10.89 -12.56
N GLY A 448 23.21 10.67 -13.36
CA GLY A 448 24.20 9.62 -13.12
C GLY A 448 23.71 8.23 -13.48
N HIS A 449 22.88 8.13 -14.52
CA HIS A 449 22.37 6.87 -15.06
C HIS A 449 22.86 6.64 -16.48
N SER A 450 22.91 5.39 -16.95
CA SER A 450 23.01 5.14 -18.39
C SER A 450 21.76 5.67 -19.12
N VAL A 451 21.88 5.91 -20.44
CA VAL A 451 20.72 6.32 -21.25
C VAL A 451 19.60 5.27 -21.20
N PHE A 452 19.96 3.99 -21.25
CA PHE A 452 18.99 2.89 -21.19
C PHE A 452 18.29 2.85 -19.83
N THR A 453 19.06 2.87 -18.73
CA THR A 453 18.49 2.81 -17.39
C THR A 453 17.64 4.03 -17.06
N TRP A 454 18.04 5.23 -17.54
CA TRP A 454 17.21 6.42 -17.42
C TRP A 454 15.82 6.22 -18.05
N VAL A 455 15.78 5.75 -19.31
CA VAL A 455 14.52 5.49 -20.02
C VAL A 455 13.73 4.38 -19.35
N LEU A 456 14.39 3.32 -18.87
CA LEU A 456 13.76 2.23 -18.13
C LEU A 456 13.08 2.72 -16.85
N LEU A 457 13.72 3.60 -16.07
CA LEU A 457 13.13 4.19 -14.88
C LEU A 457 11.90 5.06 -15.22
N GLN A 458 11.92 5.79 -16.34
CA GLN A 458 10.74 6.50 -16.82
C GLN A 458 9.61 5.53 -17.20
N ALA A 459 9.95 4.44 -17.87
CA ALA A 459 9.01 3.39 -18.25
C ALA A 459 8.32 2.79 -17.01
N LEU A 460 9.11 2.41 -16.00
CA LEU A 460 8.68 1.87 -14.71
C LEU A 460 7.89 2.88 -13.85
N SER A 461 8.05 4.18 -14.07
CA SER A 461 7.26 5.21 -13.38
C SER A 461 5.81 5.30 -13.84
N GLY A 462 5.39 4.42 -14.77
CA GLY A 462 4.03 4.35 -15.30
C GLY A 462 3.92 4.76 -16.78
N LYS A 463 4.98 5.32 -17.38
CA LYS A 463 4.94 5.70 -18.81
C LYS A 463 4.83 4.49 -19.75
N ALA A 464 5.23 3.30 -19.30
CA ALA A 464 5.04 2.06 -20.06
C ALA A 464 3.64 1.45 -19.94
N ASP A 465 2.72 1.97 -19.12
CA ASP A 465 1.31 1.54 -19.13
C ASP A 465 0.61 2.11 -20.38
N LEU A 466 0.89 1.50 -21.53
CA LEU A 466 0.50 1.99 -22.85
C LEU A 466 -0.99 1.78 -23.13
N ASN A 467 -1.59 0.76 -22.51
CA ASN A 467 -3.01 0.46 -22.62
C ASN A 467 -3.84 1.12 -21.50
N GLY A 468 -3.19 1.65 -20.47
CA GLY A 468 -3.85 2.25 -19.33
C GLY A 468 -4.70 1.23 -18.60
N ASP A 469 -4.17 0.09 -18.20
CA ASP A 469 -4.84 -0.87 -17.32
C ASP A 469 -4.20 -0.97 -15.94
N GLY A 470 -3.12 -0.21 -15.69
CA GLY A 470 -2.43 -0.12 -14.41
C GLY A 470 -1.41 -1.23 -14.22
N LEU A 471 -1.18 -2.03 -15.27
CA LEU A 471 -0.11 -2.99 -15.35
C LEU A 471 0.92 -2.51 -16.38
N ILE A 472 2.15 -2.95 -16.19
CA ILE A 472 3.22 -2.87 -17.18
C ILE A 472 3.65 -4.30 -17.46
N THR A 473 3.35 -4.77 -18.66
CA THR A 473 3.85 -6.07 -19.14
C THR A 473 5.30 -5.98 -19.63
N GLY A 474 6.00 -7.10 -19.75
CA GLY A 474 7.31 -7.17 -20.40
C GLY A 474 7.26 -6.61 -21.83
N THR A 475 6.21 -6.94 -22.58
CA THR A 475 5.97 -6.41 -23.93
C THR A 475 5.75 -4.90 -23.95
N GLU A 476 4.97 -4.34 -23.01
CA GLU A 476 4.77 -2.89 -22.90
C GLU A 476 6.03 -2.14 -22.51
N LEU A 477 6.79 -2.70 -21.57
CA LEU A 477 8.07 -2.17 -21.15
C LEU A 477 9.02 -2.08 -22.36
N ALA A 478 9.12 -3.15 -23.15
CA ALA A 478 9.93 -3.15 -24.37
C ALA A 478 9.41 -2.20 -25.45
N ALA A 479 8.09 -2.14 -25.66
CA ALA A 479 7.45 -1.27 -26.64
C ALA A 479 7.65 0.22 -26.31
N TYR A 480 7.83 0.56 -25.04
CA TYR A 480 8.20 1.91 -24.61
C TYR A 480 9.71 2.14 -24.71
N VAL A 481 10.52 1.26 -24.09
CA VAL A 481 11.97 1.47 -23.90
C VAL A 481 12.74 1.41 -25.23
N ALA A 482 12.45 0.43 -26.09
CA ALA A 482 13.24 0.20 -27.30
C ALA A 482 13.26 1.40 -28.28
N PRO A 483 12.10 1.91 -28.75
CA PRO A 483 12.09 3.06 -29.65
C PRO A 483 12.61 4.33 -28.97
N ALA A 484 12.31 4.52 -27.67
CA ALA A 484 12.78 5.66 -26.92
C ALA A 484 14.32 5.73 -26.85
N VAL A 485 14.98 4.64 -26.47
CA VAL A 485 16.46 4.58 -26.38
C VAL A 485 17.08 4.75 -27.76
N SER A 486 16.58 4.05 -28.79
CA SER A 486 17.13 4.16 -30.16
C SER A 486 16.96 5.53 -30.79
N SER A 487 16.05 6.37 -30.28
CA SER A 487 15.88 7.74 -30.77
C SER A 487 16.91 8.73 -30.20
N ILE A 488 17.49 8.42 -29.04
CA ILE A 488 18.40 9.33 -28.31
C ILE A 488 19.82 8.78 -28.19
N SER A 489 20.04 7.53 -28.59
CA SER A 489 21.32 6.82 -28.53
C SER A 489 21.51 5.95 -29.77
N GLN A 490 22.74 5.53 -30.06
CA GLN A 490 23.05 4.53 -31.09
C GLN A 490 22.66 3.10 -30.66
N GLN A 491 22.27 2.94 -29.41
CA GLN A 491 21.79 1.70 -28.83
C GLN A 491 20.55 1.17 -29.54
N THR A 492 20.52 -0.15 -29.76
CA THR A 492 19.41 -0.87 -30.38
C THR A 492 18.86 -1.91 -29.41
N PRO A 493 17.99 -1.53 -28.46
CA PRO A 493 17.43 -2.48 -27.53
C PRO A 493 16.69 -3.62 -28.24
N ALA A 494 16.90 -4.83 -27.74
CA ALA A 494 16.25 -6.03 -28.26
C ALA A 494 15.36 -6.67 -27.20
N PHE A 495 14.24 -7.25 -27.64
CA PHE A 495 13.30 -7.94 -26.75
C PHE A 495 12.89 -9.29 -27.31
N GLY A 496 12.78 -10.30 -26.45
CA GLY A 496 12.35 -11.63 -26.86
C GLY A 496 12.14 -12.60 -25.71
N SER A 497 11.75 -13.83 -26.08
CA SER A 497 11.54 -14.92 -25.13
C SER A 497 12.72 -15.89 -25.12
N LEU A 498 13.15 -16.32 -23.94
CA LEU A 498 14.18 -17.34 -23.75
C LEU A 498 13.59 -18.77 -23.82
N PRO A 499 14.42 -19.83 -23.94
CA PRO A 499 13.98 -21.21 -23.77
C PRO A 499 13.17 -21.41 -22.48
N GLY A 500 12.23 -22.37 -22.49
CA GLY A 500 11.30 -22.60 -21.39
C GLY A 500 10.09 -21.64 -21.33
N SER A 501 10.08 -20.55 -22.12
CA SER A 501 8.90 -19.68 -22.21
C SER A 501 7.74 -20.36 -22.95
N GLN A 502 6.52 -20.20 -22.43
CA GLN A 502 5.27 -20.73 -22.99
C GLN A 502 4.34 -19.62 -23.48
N GLY A 503 4.89 -18.43 -23.75
CA GLY A 503 4.12 -17.27 -24.22
C GLY A 503 3.36 -16.54 -23.11
N GLY A 504 3.78 -16.68 -21.86
CA GLY A 504 3.35 -15.80 -20.77
C GLY A 504 4.00 -14.43 -20.83
N GLU A 505 3.57 -13.53 -19.95
CA GLU A 505 4.07 -12.16 -19.83
C GLU A 505 4.49 -11.86 -18.40
N PHE A 506 5.68 -11.31 -18.21
CA PHE A 506 6.03 -10.67 -16.94
C PHE A 506 5.15 -9.45 -16.72
N VAL A 507 4.73 -9.21 -15.48
CA VAL A 507 3.78 -8.15 -15.13
C VAL A 507 4.25 -7.41 -13.89
N LEU A 508 4.25 -6.08 -13.98
CA LEU A 508 4.40 -5.16 -12.87
C LEU A 508 3.09 -4.40 -12.68
N GLN A 509 2.71 -4.11 -11.45
CA GLN A 509 1.55 -3.27 -11.15
C GLN A 509 2.06 -1.86 -10.87
N VAL A 510 1.56 -0.86 -11.58
CA VAL A 510 1.97 0.53 -11.38
C VAL A 510 1.61 0.95 -9.95
N PRO A 511 2.55 1.50 -9.16
CA PRO A 511 2.26 2.00 -7.82
C PRO A 511 1.23 3.11 -7.87
N GLU A 512 0.39 3.20 -6.84
CA GLU A 512 -0.40 4.41 -6.59
C GLU A 512 0.54 5.47 -6.00
N GLY A 513 0.69 6.62 -6.66
CA GLY A 513 1.49 7.72 -6.13
C GLY A 513 0.81 8.36 -4.92
N GLU A 514 1.48 8.36 -3.77
CA GLU A 514 0.99 8.95 -2.51
C GLU A 514 1.64 10.31 -2.18
N GLU A 515 2.48 10.84 -3.07
CA GLU A 515 3.31 12.01 -2.82
C GLU A 515 2.50 13.32 -2.87
N PHE A 516 2.42 14.00 -1.72
CA PHE A 516 1.89 15.35 -1.62
C PHE A 516 2.96 16.36 -2.07
N LEU A 517 2.61 17.20 -3.04
CA LEU A 517 3.47 18.28 -3.50
C LEU A 517 3.68 19.33 -2.41
N THR A 518 4.95 19.70 -2.23
CA THR A 518 5.39 20.77 -1.34
C THR A 518 6.55 21.54 -1.97
N ALA A 519 6.99 22.62 -1.31
CA ALA A 519 8.17 23.37 -1.71
C ALA A 519 9.47 22.51 -1.74
N SER A 520 9.51 21.39 -1.01
CA SER A 520 10.67 20.48 -1.00
C SER A 520 10.58 19.36 -2.05
N THR A 521 9.45 19.21 -2.75
CA THR A 521 9.35 18.20 -3.81
C THR A 521 10.34 18.53 -4.93
N GLN A 522 11.29 17.62 -5.16
CA GLN A 522 12.37 17.80 -6.13
C GLN A 522 11.83 17.84 -7.56
N GLN A 523 12.41 18.72 -8.37
CA GLN A 523 12.13 18.82 -9.81
C GLN A 523 13.32 18.31 -10.59
N LEU A 524 13.06 17.83 -11.80
CA LEU A 524 14.09 17.39 -12.72
C LEU A 524 14.97 18.57 -13.17
N SER A 525 16.23 18.26 -13.46
CA SER A 525 17.17 19.19 -14.06
C SER A 525 16.76 19.50 -15.51
N SER A 526 17.17 20.64 -16.05
CA SER A 526 16.85 21.00 -17.44
C SER A 526 17.37 19.98 -18.46
N ALA A 527 18.50 19.33 -18.17
CA ALA A 527 19.05 18.26 -19.00
C ALA A 527 18.17 17.00 -18.96
N ALA A 528 17.67 16.62 -17.78
CA ALA A 528 16.74 15.51 -17.63
C ALA A 528 15.40 15.77 -18.34
N ILE A 529 14.88 17.00 -18.24
CA ILE A 529 13.64 17.41 -18.94
C ILE A 529 13.84 17.34 -20.45
N ALA A 530 14.92 17.93 -20.98
CA ALA A 530 15.19 17.91 -22.41
C ALA A 530 15.37 16.48 -22.96
N MET A 531 15.92 15.56 -22.16
CA MET A 531 15.97 14.15 -22.55
C MET A 531 14.59 13.49 -22.50
N ASN A 532 13.80 13.75 -21.45
CA ASN A 532 12.42 13.25 -21.37
C ASN A 532 11.56 13.72 -22.54
N ASP A 533 11.72 14.96 -23.00
CA ASP A 533 10.99 15.49 -24.16
C ASP A 533 11.33 14.71 -25.45
N ARG A 534 12.60 14.34 -25.63
CA ARG A 534 13.03 13.50 -26.77
C ARG A 534 12.50 12.08 -26.66
N VAL A 535 12.52 11.51 -25.46
CA VAL A 535 11.96 10.18 -25.17
C VAL A 535 10.47 10.15 -25.46
N ASP A 536 9.72 11.13 -24.95
CA ASP A 536 8.27 11.25 -25.13
C ASP A 536 7.89 11.46 -26.61
N ALA A 537 8.75 12.15 -27.38
CA ALA A 537 8.53 12.33 -28.83
C ALA A 537 8.72 11.04 -29.64
N ALA A 538 9.53 10.09 -29.15
CA ALA A 538 9.82 8.84 -29.83
C ALA A 538 9.00 7.64 -29.31
N ALA A 539 8.53 7.71 -28.07
CA ALA A 539 7.74 6.66 -27.45
C ALA A 539 6.33 6.58 -28.06
N PRO A 540 5.73 5.38 -28.14
CA PRO A 540 4.35 5.23 -28.60
C PRO A 540 3.39 5.97 -27.67
N ALA A 541 2.49 6.78 -28.24
CA ALA A 541 1.47 7.48 -27.47
C ALA A 541 0.53 6.50 -26.76
N SER A 542 0.38 6.65 -25.44
CA SER A 542 -0.59 5.88 -24.63
C SER A 542 -2.00 6.00 -25.22
N THR A 543 -2.77 4.90 -25.12
CA THR A 543 -4.17 4.85 -25.58
C THR A 543 -5.18 5.29 -24.51
N ALA A 544 -4.70 5.56 -23.29
CA ALA A 544 -5.52 5.92 -22.14
C ALA A 544 -5.95 7.40 -22.16
N THR A 545 -6.86 7.75 -23.07
CA THR A 545 -7.60 9.03 -23.19
C THR A 545 -6.81 10.29 -23.63
N PRO A 546 -7.45 11.23 -24.37
CA PRO A 546 -6.77 12.27 -25.13
C PRO A 546 -6.38 13.48 -24.27
N THR A 547 -5.33 14.16 -24.71
CA THR A 547 -5.06 15.56 -24.36
C THR A 547 -6.32 16.41 -24.58
N ALA A 548 -6.77 17.10 -23.53
CA ALA A 548 -7.87 18.04 -23.61
C ALA A 548 -7.43 19.25 -24.46
N GLY A 549 -7.75 19.20 -25.75
CA GLY A 549 -7.37 20.24 -26.71
C GLY A 549 -7.93 20.05 -28.13
N ALA A 550 -9.09 19.42 -28.31
CA ALA A 550 -9.83 19.47 -29.58
C ALA A 550 -11.33 19.25 -29.34
N SER A 551 -12.16 20.13 -29.90
CA SER A 551 -13.62 20.10 -29.80
C SER A 551 -14.22 18.83 -30.39
N SER A 552 -15.34 18.42 -29.81
CA SER A 552 -16.29 17.39 -30.25
C SER A 552 -16.30 17.07 -31.76
N ALA A 553 -16.02 15.81 -32.11
CA ALA A 553 -16.69 15.11 -33.20
C ALA A 553 -16.58 13.60 -32.99
N ALA A 554 -17.66 12.90 -33.34
CA ALA A 554 -17.93 11.46 -33.33
C ALA A 554 -16.74 10.48 -33.14
N ALA A 555 -16.92 9.53 -32.22
CA ALA A 555 -16.04 8.37 -32.07
C ALA A 555 -15.90 7.58 -33.38
N PRO A 556 -14.69 7.42 -33.94
CA PRO A 556 -14.46 6.46 -35.00
C PRO A 556 -14.23 5.06 -34.41
N ALA A 557 -14.63 4.05 -35.17
CA ALA A 557 -14.43 2.64 -34.87
C ALA A 557 -12.95 2.31 -34.56
N ALA A 558 -12.74 1.33 -33.68
CA ALA A 558 -11.45 0.84 -33.22
C ALA A 558 -10.53 0.43 -34.39
N ALA A 559 -9.67 1.36 -34.82
CA ALA A 559 -8.55 1.07 -35.70
C ALA A 559 -7.38 0.57 -34.84
N SER A 560 -6.90 -0.64 -35.09
CA SER A 560 -5.68 -1.19 -34.49
C SER A 560 -4.49 -0.27 -34.79
N LYS A 561 -3.89 0.34 -33.75
CA LYS A 561 -2.66 1.13 -33.87
C LYS A 561 -1.54 0.28 -34.49
N PRO A 562 -0.60 0.90 -35.24
CA PRO A 562 0.54 0.20 -35.83
C PRO A 562 1.40 -0.44 -34.73
N ALA A 563 1.83 -1.68 -34.96
CA ALA A 563 2.69 -2.42 -34.05
C ALA A 563 4.05 -1.72 -33.90
N VAL A 564 4.56 -1.63 -32.67
CA VAL A 564 5.90 -1.08 -32.39
C VAL A 564 6.92 -2.10 -32.87
N VAL A 565 7.75 -1.77 -33.84
CA VAL A 565 8.79 -2.68 -34.35
C VAL A 565 10.03 -2.55 -33.46
N VAL A 566 10.49 -3.67 -32.91
CA VAL A 566 11.72 -3.75 -32.09
C VAL A 566 12.67 -4.80 -32.67
N LYS A 567 13.94 -4.76 -32.27
CA LYS A 567 14.85 -5.85 -32.56
C LYS A 567 14.51 -7.08 -31.72
N ASP A 568 14.56 -8.26 -32.32
CA ASP A 568 14.59 -9.50 -31.58
C ASP A 568 16.01 -9.80 -31.09
N LEU A 569 16.13 -10.82 -30.26
CA LEU A 569 17.38 -11.26 -29.65
C LEU A 569 18.34 -11.97 -30.66
N GLN A 570 17.99 -12.03 -31.94
CA GLN A 570 18.86 -12.44 -33.06
C GLN A 570 19.27 -11.24 -33.93
N GLY A 571 18.77 -10.03 -33.64
CA GLY A 571 18.99 -8.82 -34.44
C GLY A 571 17.99 -8.64 -35.60
N GLY A 572 17.03 -9.54 -35.76
CA GLY A 572 15.90 -9.40 -36.68
C GLY A 572 14.89 -8.35 -36.20
N GLU A 573 13.99 -7.91 -37.08
CA GLU A 573 12.90 -7.00 -36.69
C GLU A 573 11.61 -7.75 -36.42
N ARG A 574 10.96 -7.39 -35.32
CA ARG A 574 9.69 -8.00 -34.90
C ARG A 574 8.69 -6.94 -34.46
N PRO A 575 7.45 -6.97 -34.98
CA PRO A 575 6.37 -6.15 -34.44
C PRO A 575 5.95 -6.67 -33.04
N LEU A 576 5.90 -5.75 -32.07
CA LEU A 576 5.26 -5.95 -30.78
C LEU A 576 3.81 -5.46 -30.87
N ALA A 577 2.89 -6.34 -30.51
CA ALA A 577 1.50 -5.98 -30.28
C ALA A 577 1.34 -5.67 -28.79
N VAL A 578 1.01 -4.42 -28.47
CA VAL A 578 0.71 -4.05 -27.08
C VAL A 578 -0.55 -4.81 -26.62
N PRO A 579 -0.51 -5.47 -25.45
CA PRO A 579 -1.69 -6.06 -24.82
C PRO A 579 -2.94 -5.18 -24.89
N ALA A 580 -4.10 -5.78 -25.18
CA ALA A 580 -5.37 -5.12 -24.88
C ALA A 580 -5.55 -5.03 -23.35
N ALA A 581 -6.12 -3.91 -22.89
CA ALA A 581 -6.35 -3.65 -21.46
C ALA A 581 -7.07 -4.81 -20.75
N ALA A 582 -6.65 -5.13 -19.53
CA ALA A 582 -7.15 -6.24 -18.71
C ALA A 582 -8.65 -6.16 -18.31
N GLY A 583 -9.30 -5.03 -18.58
CA GLY A 583 -10.71 -4.78 -18.29
C GLY A 583 -11.02 -3.29 -18.11
N PRO A 584 -12.28 -2.95 -17.75
CA PRO A 584 -12.64 -1.57 -17.45
C PRO A 584 -11.92 -1.09 -16.19
N VAL A 585 -11.23 0.04 -16.29
CA VAL A 585 -10.54 0.68 -15.17
C VAL A 585 -11.53 1.50 -14.37
N SER A 586 -11.58 1.30 -13.05
CA SER A 586 -12.49 2.05 -12.17
C SER A 586 -12.15 3.55 -12.13
N ASP A 587 -13.13 4.39 -11.83
CA ASP A 587 -12.94 5.85 -11.71
C ASP A 587 -11.87 6.19 -10.67
N ARG A 588 -11.79 5.42 -9.58
CA ARG A 588 -10.74 5.54 -8.56
C ARG A 588 -9.34 5.32 -9.15
N GLN A 589 -9.15 4.24 -9.91
CA GLN A 589 -7.88 3.95 -10.56
C GLN A 589 -7.53 4.98 -11.64
N ARG A 590 -8.51 5.42 -12.43
CA ARG A 590 -8.30 6.50 -13.41
C ARG A 590 -7.92 7.81 -12.72
N ALA A 591 -8.54 8.13 -11.59
CA ALA A 591 -8.21 9.31 -10.79
C ALA A 591 -6.79 9.23 -10.23
N GLN A 592 -6.40 8.07 -9.69
CA GLN A 592 -5.04 7.85 -9.19
C GLN A 592 -4.00 8.04 -10.30
N ARG A 593 -4.23 7.47 -11.49
CA ARG A 593 -3.30 7.62 -12.62
C ARG A 593 -3.20 9.05 -13.12
N ALA A 594 -4.31 9.78 -13.17
CA ALA A 594 -4.28 11.20 -13.48
C ALA A 594 -3.48 11.98 -12.43
N ASN A 595 -3.61 11.65 -11.14
CA ASN A 595 -2.75 12.23 -10.10
C ASN A 595 -1.25 11.90 -10.33
N ASP A 596 -0.93 10.65 -10.62
CA ASP A 596 0.46 10.21 -10.79
C ASP A 596 1.12 10.83 -12.03
N ARG A 597 0.35 10.97 -13.11
CA ARG A 597 0.78 11.72 -14.30
C ARG A 597 0.99 13.20 -13.98
N GLY A 598 0.10 13.81 -13.19
CA GLY A 598 0.25 15.18 -12.71
C GLY A 598 1.53 15.38 -11.90
N LEU A 599 1.87 14.42 -11.03
CA LEU A 599 3.10 14.44 -10.24
C LEU A 599 4.35 14.38 -11.13
N GLN A 600 4.34 13.53 -12.16
CA GLN A 600 5.43 13.46 -13.12
C GLN A 600 5.62 14.76 -13.91
N LEU A 601 4.52 15.33 -14.42
CA LEU A 601 4.53 16.61 -15.15
C LEU A 601 5.01 17.76 -14.27
N TYR A 602 4.65 17.75 -12.98
CA TYR A 602 5.18 18.69 -12.00
C TYR A 602 6.71 18.59 -11.86
N LYS A 603 7.25 17.37 -11.77
CA LYS A 603 8.71 17.13 -11.70
C LYS A 603 9.40 17.63 -12.98
N GLU A 604 8.74 17.53 -14.12
CA GLU A 604 9.17 18.07 -15.42
C GLU A 604 8.95 19.59 -15.59
N LYS A 605 8.40 20.29 -14.57
CA LYS A 605 8.05 21.72 -14.60
C LYS A 605 6.95 22.09 -15.60
N ARG A 606 6.16 21.12 -16.06
CA ARG A 606 5.03 21.28 -16.99
C ARG A 606 3.74 21.56 -16.20
N TYR A 607 3.66 22.73 -15.56
CA TYR A 607 2.60 23.02 -14.59
C TYR A 607 1.19 23.05 -15.17
N ASP A 608 1.01 23.55 -16.40
CA ASP A 608 -0.31 23.63 -17.02
C ASP A 608 -0.87 22.24 -17.35
N GLU A 609 0.01 21.32 -17.78
CA GLU A 609 -0.37 19.93 -18.01
C GLU A 609 -0.60 19.18 -16.69
N ALA A 610 0.20 19.47 -15.66
CA ALA A 610 -0.02 18.95 -14.31
C ALA A 610 -1.37 19.42 -13.73
N GLU A 611 -1.74 20.69 -13.92
CA GLU A 611 -3.04 21.27 -13.55
C GLU A 611 -4.19 20.48 -14.20
N ALA A 612 -4.09 20.22 -15.50
CA ALA A 612 -5.11 19.46 -16.23
C ALA A 612 -5.28 18.04 -15.68
N GLN A 613 -4.17 17.36 -15.34
CA GLN A 613 -4.19 16.00 -14.83
C GLN A 613 -4.74 15.91 -13.39
N PHE A 614 -4.33 16.79 -12.48
CA PHE A 614 -4.92 16.82 -11.13
C PHE A 614 -6.40 17.21 -11.16
N THR A 615 -6.79 18.10 -12.07
CA THR A 615 -8.20 18.45 -12.28
C THR A 615 -9.00 17.25 -12.76
N GLU A 616 -8.46 16.46 -13.69
CA GLU A 616 -9.11 15.23 -14.15
C GLU A 616 -9.26 14.20 -13.03
N ALA A 617 -8.22 14.05 -12.19
CA ALA A 617 -8.27 13.20 -11.01
C ALA A 617 -9.44 13.56 -10.08
N LEU A 618 -9.65 14.86 -9.85
CA LEU A 618 -10.72 15.37 -8.98
C LEU A 618 -12.11 15.34 -9.61
N LYS A 619 -12.23 15.36 -10.95
CA LYS A 619 -13.51 15.10 -11.62
C LYS A 619 -13.95 13.66 -11.44
N LEU A 620 -13.00 12.72 -11.58
CA LEU A 620 -13.24 11.29 -11.42
C LEU A 620 -13.46 10.89 -9.96
N ARG A 621 -12.75 11.57 -9.04
CA ARG A 621 -12.84 11.35 -7.60
C ARG A 621 -12.81 12.67 -6.83
N PRO A 622 -13.97 13.28 -6.54
CA PRO A 622 -14.05 14.57 -5.85
C PRO A 622 -13.51 14.57 -4.41
N ASP A 623 -13.49 13.43 -3.74
CA ASP A 623 -12.99 13.21 -2.37
C ASP A 623 -11.49 12.86 -2.34
N PHE A 624 -10.72 13.17 -3.39
CA PHE A 624 -9.32 12.79 -3.49
C PHE A 624 -8.39 13.86 -2.89
N ALA A 625 -8.20 13.83 -1.56
CA ALA A 625 -7.41 14.82 -0.82
C ALA A 625 -6.00 15.06 -1.39
N LEU A 626 -5.33 13.98 -1.85
CA LEU A 626 -4.01 14.06 -2.46
C LEU A 626 -3.99 14.91 -3.73
N ALA A 627 -4.86 14.59 -4.69
CA ALA A 627 -4.98 15.37 -5.92
C ALA A 627 -5.42 16.82 -5.63
N ALA A 628 -6.29 17.04 -4.64
CA ALA A 628 -6.70 18.38 -4.21
C ALA A 628 -5.51 19.20 -3.66
N ASN A 629 -4.65 18.59 -2.84
CA ASN A 629 -3.45 19.26 -2.34
C ASN A 629 -2.52 19.61 -3.49
N ASN A 630 -2.31 18.64 -4.38
CA ASN A 630 -1.37 18.77 -5.49
C ASN A 630 -1.84 19.85 -6.47
N LEU A 631 -3.14 19.90 -6.78
CA LEU A 631 -3.73 20.98 -7.56
C LEU A 631 -3.59 22.35 -6.88
N GLY A 632 -3.85 22.42 -5.57
CA GLY A 632 -3.63 23.64 -4.78
C GLY A 632 -2.17 24.10 -4.83
N PHE A 633 -1.23 23.18 -4.75
CA PHE A 633 0.19 23.47 -4.86
C PHE A 633 0.61 23.89 -6.29
N ILE A 634 0.03 23.31 -7.34
CA ILE A 634 0.24 23.78 -8.72
C ILE A 634 -0.19 25.24 -8.87
N TYR A 635 -1.37 25.60 -8.35
CA TYR A 635 -1.82 26.99 -8.36
C TYR A 635 -0.87 27.92 -7.59
N TYR A 636 -0.32 27.46 -6.46
CA TYR A 636 0.70 28.21 -5.72
C TYR A 636 1.95 28.46 -6.60
N ARG A 637 2.45 27.43 -7.28
CA ARG A 637 3.63 27.53 -8.16
C ARG A 637 3.40 28.44 -9.38
N GLN A 638 2.17 28.50 -9.89
CA GLN A 638 1.77 29.43 -10.96
C GLN A 638 1.50 30.87 -10.45
N GLY A 639 1.62 31.14 -9.15
CA GLY A 639 1.34 32.47 -8.55
C GLY A 639 -0.15 32.77 -8.37
N LYS A 640 -1.04 31.79 -8.58
CA LYS A 640 -2.49 31.91 -8.44
C LYS A 640 -2.93 31.63 -7.00
N PHE A 641 -2.42 32.41 -6.04
CA PHE A 641 -2.52 32.09 -4.60
C PHE A 641 -3.95 31.99 -4.06
N ALA A 642 -4.89 32.80 -4.55
CA ALA A 642 -6.30 32.70 -4.15
C ALA A 642 -6.92 31.35 -4.57
N GLN A 643 -6.54 30.80 -5.73
CA GLN A 643 -6.98 29.48 -6.17
C GLN A 643 -6.31 28.38 -5.35
N ALA A 644 -5.02 28.55 -5.03
CA ALA A 644 -4.28 27.64 -4.16
C ALA A 644 -4.96 27.47 -2.80
N VAL A 645 -5.29 28.58 -2.14
CA VAL A 645 -6.01 28.58 -0.85
C VAL A 645 -7.32 27.78 -0.95
N ARG A 646 -8.16 28.03 -1.97
CA ARG A 646 -9.43 27.33 -2.12
C ARG A 646 -9.26 25.80 -2.21
N TRP A 647 -8.28 25.35 -2.98
CA TRP A 647 -8.03 23.91 -3.15
C TRP A 647 -7.39 23.27 -1.92
N LEU A 648 -6.49 23.98 -1.23
CA LEU A 648 -5.88 23.51 0.02
C LEU A 648 -6.89 23.46 1.17
N GLU A 649 -7.81 24.43 1.25
CA GLU A 649 -8.96 24.36 2.17
C GLU A 649 -9.88 23.19 1.81
N ASN A 650 -10.08 22.90 0.52
CA ASN A 650 -10.83 21.73 0.10
C ASN A 650 -10.13 20.42 0.51
N THR A 651 -8.80 20.34 0.38
CA THR A 651 -8.02 19.22 0.93
C THR A 651 -8.32 19.02 2.40
N LEU A 652 -8.33 20.09 3.20
CA LEU A 652 -8.56 20.02 4.64
C LEU A 652 -10.04 19.74 5.00
N LYS A 653 -10.99 20.02 4.11
CA LYS A 653 -12.38 19.56 4.26
C LYS A 653 -12.50 18.06 4.06
N ILE A 654 -11.75 17.52 3.10
CA ILE A 654 -11.72 16.07 2.81
C ILE A 654 -10.93 15.32 3.89
N ASP A 655 -9.79 15.87 4.29
CA ASP A 655 -8.91 15.31 5.31
C ASP A 655 -8.32 16.39 6.22
N PRO A 656 -9.00 16.68 7.36
CA PRO A 656 -8.55 17.69 8.32
C PRO A 656 -7.21 17.39 8.99
N SER A 657 -6.77 16.13 8.99
CA SER A 657 -5.52 15.69 9.61
C SER A 657 -4.29 15.86 8.69
N ARG A 658 -4.51 16.33 7.46
CA ARG A 658 -3.47 16.40 6.43
C ARG A 658 -2.49 17.54 6.67
N ALA A 659 -1.52 17.32 7.55
CA ALA A 659 -0.52 18.30 7.99
C ALA A 659 0.13 19.07 6.81
N VAL A 660 0.53 18.37 5.75
CA VAL A 660 1.15 18.99 4.56
C VAL A 660 0.31 20.09 3.91
N ALA A 661 -1.01 19.96 3.92
CA ALA A 661 -1.92 20.97 3.36
C ALA A 661 -1.89 22.26 4.19
N TYR A 662 -1.67 22.19 5.51
CA TYR A 662 -1.51 23.37 6.37
C TYR A 662 -0.22 24.13 6.08
N VAL A 663 0.89 23.45 5.75
CA VAL A 663 2.14 24.11 5.34
C VAL A 663 1.90 24.89 4.05
N ASN A 664 1.36 24.21 3.03
CA ASN A 664 1.04 24.82 1.74
C ASN A 664 0.05 25.98 1.88
N LEU A 665 -0.94 25.86 2.77
CA LEU A 665 -1.94 26.88 3.04
C LEU A 665 -1.33 28.10 3.74
N GLY A 666 -0.43 27.88 4.71
CA GLY A 666 0.31 28.93 5.39
C GLY A 666 1.15 29.76 4.41
N ASP A 667 1.83 29.08 3.48
CA ASP A 667 2.59 29.74 2.42
C ASP A 667 1.70 30.52 1.46
N ALA A 668 0.57 29.94 1.02
CA ALA A 668 -0.36 30.61 0.14
C ALA A 668 -0.98 31.86 0.80
N TYR A 669 -1.35 31.79 2.09
CA TYR A 669 -1.87 32.94 2.83
C TYR A 669 -0.84 34.04 3.02
N ARG A 670 0.41 33.68 3.27
CA ARG A 670 1.50 34.65 3.36
C ARG A 670 1.70 35.41 2.05
N GLN A 671 1.66 34.72 0.91
CA GLN A 671 1.75 35.37 -0.41
C GLN A 671 0.55 36.29 -0.71
N LEU A 672 -0.61 36.03 -0.11
CA LEU A 672 -1.77 36.92 -0.16
C LEU A 672 -1.72 38.08 0.85
N GLY A 673 -0.72 38.12 1.73
CA GLY A 673 -0.60 39.12 2.80
C GLY A 673 -1.48 38.88 4.03
N ASP A 674 -2.16 37.73 4.14
CA ASP A 674 -2.98 37.38 5.30
C ASP A 674 -2.13 36.68 6.38
N ALA A 675 -1.32 37.48 7.08
CA ALA A 675 -0.39 36.99 8.10
C ALA A 675 -1.10 36.24 9.24
N ALA A 676 -2.32 36.65 9.60
CA ALA A 676 -3.09 36.01 10.68
C ALA A 676 -3.48 34.57 10.32
N LYS A 677 -4.00 34.35 9.10
CA LYS A 677 -4.33 32.99 8.65
C LYS A 677 -3.10 32.15 8.36
N ALA A 678 -2.03 32.75 7.83
CA ALA A 678 -0.76 32.07 7.64
C ALA A 678 -0.21 31.51 8.96
N LYS A 679 -0.19 32.36 10.01
CA LYS A 679 0.24 31.97 11.36
C LYS A 679 -0.59 30.81 11.90
N ARG A 680 -1.92 30.87 11.78
CA ARG A 680 -2.81 29.80 12.24
C ARG A 680 -2.54 28.47 11.52
N ALA A 681 -2.42 28.49 10.20
CA ALA A 681 -2.14 27.27 9.43
C ALA A 681 -0.80 26.64 9.84
N PHE A 682 0.25 27.45 9.97
CA PHE A 682 1.55 26.99 10.43
C PHE A 682 1.55 26.44 11.86
N GLN A 683 0.80 27.05 12.77
CA GLN A 683 0.62 26.52 14.13
C GLN A 683 -0.07 25.15 14.11
N THR A 684 -1.16 25.00 13.35
CA THR A 684 -1.85 23.71 13.21
C THR A 684 -0.95 22.64 12.59
N TYR A 685 -0.08 22.99 11.64
CA TYR A 685 0.94 22.05 11.15
C TYR A 685 1.84 21.54 12.28
N LEU A 686 2.35 22.44 13.14
CA LEU A 686 3.23 22.06 14.25
C LEU A 686 2.49 21.33 15.38
N GLU A 687 1.19 21.52 15.53
CA GLU A 687 0.34 20.73 16.43
C GLU A 687 0.19 19.30 15.92
N LEU A 688 -0.05 19.12 14.61
CA LEU A 688 -0.18 17.80 13.98
C LEU A 688 1.17 17.08 13.83
N GLN A 689 2.24 17.81 13.50
CA GLN A 689 3.57 17.28 13.22
C GLN A 689 4.67 18.16 13.84
N PRO A 690 4.84 18.16 15.17
CA PRO A 690 5.84 18.99 15.84
C PRO A 690 7.28 18.68 15.41
N ASN A 691 7.53 17.45 14.96
CA ASN A 691 8.84 16.98 14.46
C ASN A 691 8.78 16.54 12.99
N GLY A 692 7.78 16.99 12.24
CA GLY A 692 7.64 16.67 10.81
C GLY A 692 8.74 17.28 9.95
N ALA A 693 8.87 16.80 8.70
CA ALA A 693 9.91 17.21 7.77
C ALA A 693 9.96 18.73 7.53
N SER A 694 8.81 19.41 7.58
CA SER A 694 8.71 20.87 7.41
C SER A 694 8.73 21.64 8.74
N ALA A 695 8.90 21.00 9.90
CA ALA A 695 8.77 21.68 11.20
C ALA A 695 9.82 22.78 11.40
N ALA A 696 11.07 22.55 11.01
CA ALA A 696 12.11 23.58 11.07
C ALA A 696 11.79 24.77 10.16
N TYR A 697 11.33 24.50 8.93
CA TYR A 697 10.89 25.52 7.99
C TYR A 697 9.74 26.36 8.57
N VAL A 698 8.70 25.70 9.07
CA VAL A 698 7.50 26.35 9.62
C VAL A 698 7.81 27.19 10.86
N ARG A 699 8.68 26.72 11.75
CA ARG A 699 9.17 27.53 12.88
C ARG A 699 9.87 28.80 12.42
N GLY A 700 10.68 28.71 11.35
CA GLY A 700 11.32 29.88 10.73
C GLY A 700 10.29 30.85 10.16
N GLN A 701 9.27 30.36 9.44
CA GLN A 701 8.19 31.21 8.91
C GLN A 701 7.44 31.96 10.01
N LEU A 702 7.11 31.28 11.12
CA LEU A 702 6.42 31.88 12.26
C LEU A 702 7.22 32.97 12.98
N GLN A 703 8.55 32.99 12.87
CA GLN A 703 9.38 34.06 13.44
C GLN A 703 9.34 35.34 12.59
N THR A 704 8.96 35.22 11.32
CA THR A 704 8.95 36.33 10.35
C THR A 704 7.55 36.90 10.07
N LEU A 705 6.51 36.26 10.60
CA LEU A 705 5.10 36.67 10.55
C LEU A 705 4.71 37.38 11.85
#